data_AF-A0AAX1N7U0-F1
#
_entry.id   AF-A0AAX1N7U0-F1
#
_cell.length_a   1.000
_cell.length_b   1.000
_cell.length_c   1.000
_cell.angle_alpha   90.00
_cell.angle_beta   90.00
_cell.angle_gamma   90.00
#
_symmetry.space_group_name_H-M   'P 1'
#
loop_
_entity.id
_entity.type
_entity.pdbx_description
1 polymer ?
#
loop_
_entity_poly.entity_id
_entity_poly.type
_entity_poly.pdbx_seq_one_letter_code
_entity_poly.pdbx_strand_id
1 'polypeptide(L)'
;MNKNLRLLIPLLLGVLLISCEDDKNTLYESDQFSVFKDHVEQGEYKANVVSSKEMNSTYKSPLQDAYSRAIEFKFSINGKDDELPYGKNHRLVVRSENGKYTSPVIKFGEQKADSEQLDKMDWMEKNTSVTIRVDFSKVLKDFENKGYYEDIHGEKIYKKDFKGLYVAGGSAPMKWDFDNLGDFEQLKDENGDGVYEITLTMNQPDPEKITSPVWKSSKNLSKYPTYNSDIPLVDALYNLALNELVADSEADGTFRTGKEWGGVWTRDISYSIVLSLSILDPDRAKTSLRRKVKRNRIIQDTGSGGAWPVSSDRVTWALAAWNVYTTTGDKKWLKEAYAVISNTIEDDMMVVYDAETGLMRGESSFLDWRKQTYPRWMDNVDIYRSLNLGTNVDHYEAMQIAARMAGLLGKEKDAKAFKEKAVNLKNAINNHLWMEDKGYYAQYLYGRDYMVQSPKFEALGEALSIIFDVASEEKAKTIVEKSPITPYGAACVYPQIPGIRPYHNNGIWPFVQAYWNIATAKAGNGTALEHGLASIYRPAALFLTNKENFVAEDGDYMDTEVNSDEMLWSLSGNMAMIYRVYFGINIDEKGMLHFNPVVPKRYGGKKELKNVKLWENNLDITLSGYGNQVKSITIDGKSVNKPQFDLSKGGKHTIEIVLADNDITEGSSSNKVPNKFHLGTPVAKLQGGEFVWEEVKGANEYEVFVNGKSTTKTNKTSFNLSEDAKLTEIAVRAIDTDGDVSYLSEPIQVGKIMTKNISRIARASKRVKIDDAPSGVLELSKSNNKKVSFKMTVPESGDYMVWLSYTNGSGPWNTDNKCAIRTLYVNNTNYGALVMAQRGTGEWSSIGKTNHISVKLKKGVNNFSLRFEDYNENMNVDVNTALIENVYLIKK
;
A
#
# COMPACT_ATOMS: atom_id res chain seq x y z
N MET A 1 5.59 -80.97 22.44
CA MET A 1 4.39 -81.30 23.25
C MET A 1 3.73 -79.98 23.61
N ASN A 2 2.75 -79.48 22.87
CA ASN A 2 1.35 -79.92 22.73
C ASN A 2 0.49 -79.67 23.99
N LYS A 3 -0.58 -78.89 23.79
CA LYS A 3 -1.84 -78.67 24.56
C LYS A 3 -1.80 -77.64 25.71
N ASN A 4 -2.54 -76.52 25.69
CA ASN A 4 -3.95 -76.17 25.39
C ASN A 4 -4.74 -75.90 26.69
N LEU A 5 -5.18 -74.66 26.92
CA LEU A 5 -6.59 -74.22 27.12
C LEU A 5 -6.59 -72.72 27.49
N ARG A 6 -6.91 -71.79 26.57
CA ARG A 6 -8.26 -71.22 26.32
C ARG A 6 -8.96 -70.64 27.55
N LEU A 7 -9.05 -69.30 27.59
CA LEU A 7 -10.28 -68.59 27.96
C LEU A 7 -10.47 -67.36 27.05
N LEU A 8 -11.70 -67.17 26.61
CA LEU A 8 -12.18 -66.18 25.64
C LEU A 8 -12.46 -64.79 26.26
N ILE A 9 -12.25 -63.80 25.39
CA ILE A 9 -12.59 -62.35 25.30
C ILE A 9 -14.06 -61.99 25.69
N PRO A 10 -14.40 -60.79 26.25
CA PRO A 10 -14.61 -59.57 25.45
C PRO A 10 -14.15 -58.19 25.98
N LEU A 11 -13.60 -57.41 25.05
CA LEU A 11 -14.02 -56.04 24.67
C LEU A 11 -14.15 -54.98 25.80
N LEU A 12 -13.27 -53.98 25.77
CA LEU A 12 -13.70 -52.60 25.99
C LEU A 12 -13.03 -51.69 24.97
N LEU A 13 -13.78 -51.45 23.90
CA LEU A 13 -13.69 -50.28 23.04
C LEU A 13 -13.91 -49.04 23.94
N GLY A 14 -12.85 -48.32 24.27
CA GLY A 14 -12.92 -46.92 24.71
C GLY A 14 -12.96 -46.04 23.47
N VAL A 15 -14.10 -46.01 22.81
CA VAL A 15 -14.35 -45.17 21.63
C VAL A 15 -14.35 -43.70 22.04
N LEU A 16 -13.49 -42.94 21.37
CA LEU A 16 -13.67 -41.55 20.99
C LEU A 16 -15.15 -41.16 20.84
N LEU A 17 -15.72 -40.59 21.89
CA LEU A 17 -17.01 -39.90 21.84
C LEU A 17 -16.87 -38.55 22.57
N ILE A 18 -15.97 -37.71 22.06
CA ILE A 18 -15.99 -36.26 22.23
C ILE A 18 -15.56 -35.66 20.88
N SER A 19 -16.43 -35.65 19.87
CA SER A 19 -16.24 -34.81 18.67
C SER A 19 -17.52 -34.54 17.88
N CYS A 20 -18.72 -34.89 18.39
CA CYS A 20 -19.97 -34.62 17.67
C CYS A 20 -20.65 -33.30 18.09
N GLU A 21 -20.19 -32.61 19.15
CA GLU A 21 -20.74 -31.30 19.55
C GLU A 21 -19.97 -30.11 18.94
N ASP A 22 -18.66 -30.24 18.70
CA ASP A 22 -17.83 -29.13 18.19
C ASP A 22 -18.16 -28.71 16.76
N ASP A 23 -18.63 -29.63 15.91
CA ASP A 23 -18.93 -29.36 14.49
C ASP A 23 -20.11 -28.38 14.30
N LYS A 24 -21.01 -28.25 15.30
CA LYS A 24 -22.16 -27.31 15.24
C LYS A 24 -21.83 -25.88 15.64
N ASN A 25 -20.72 -25.68 16.36
CA ASN A 25 -20.27 -24.37 16.85
C ASN A 25 -19.08 -23.82 16.08
N THR A 26 -18.42 -24.62 15.25
CA THR A 26 -17.25 -24.22 14.46
C THR A 26 -17.68 -23.36 13.26
N LEU A 27 -17.07 -22.17 13.14
CA LEU A 27 -17.22 -21.27 12.01
C LEU A 27 -16.10 -21.48 10.97
N TYR A 28 -14.88 -21.70 11.44
CA TYR A 28 -13.70 -21.94 10.61
C TYR A 28 -12.66 -22.73 11.41
N GLU A 29 -11.89 -23.57 10.72
CA GLU A 29 -10.82 -24.37 11.31
C GLU A 29 -9.65 -24.50 10.32
N SER A 30 -8.42 -24.35 10.82
CA SER A 30 -7.18 -24.69 10.12
C SER A 30 -6.09 -25.09 11.12
N ASP A 31 -4.92 -25.48 10.62
CA ASP A 31 -3.78 -25.87 11.46
C ASP A 31 -3.26 -24.74 12.37
N GLN A 32 -3.62 -23.49 12.09
CA GLN A 32 -3.08 -22.28 12.72
C GLN A 32 -4.04 -21.70 13.75
N PHE A 33 -5.34 -21.72 13.48
CA PHE A 33 -6.37 -21.17 14.36
C PHE A 33 -7.76 -21.71 14.03
N SER A 34 -8.64 -21.63 15.02
CA SER A 34 -10.05 -21.99 14.89
C SER A 34 -10.94 -20.84 15.37
N VAL A 35 -12.07 -20.65 14.70
CA VAL A 35 -13.08 -19.66 15.03
C VAL A 35 -14.38 -20.39 15.31
N PHE A 36 -14.96 -20.15 16.48
CA PHE A 36 -16.24 -20.71 16.91
C PHE A 36 -17.27 -19.59 17.08
N LYS A 37 -18.52 -19.96 17.32
CA LYS A 37 -19.61 -18.98 17.49
C LYS A 37 -19.44 -18.03 18.67
N ASP A 38 -18.72 -18.44 19.70
CA ASP A 38 -18.57 -17.74 20.98
C ASP A 38 -17.11 -17.52 21.40
N HIS A 39 -16.14 -18.04 20.65
CA HIS A 39 -14.72 -17.88 20.96
C HIS A 39 -13.80 -18.08 19.75
N VAL A 40 -12.53 -17.71 19.90
CA VAL A 40 -11.42 -17.93 18.95
C VAL A 40 -10.27 -18.61 19.67
N GLU A 41 -9.61 -19.56 19.01
CA GLU A 41 -8.43 -20.27 19.52
C GLU A 41 -7.26 -20.18 18.54
N GLN A 42 -6.06 -19.88 19.05
CA GLN A 42 -4.80 -19.95 18.32
C GLN A 42 -3.72 -20.51 19.24
N GLY A 43 -3.35 -21.77 19.03
CA GLY A 43 -2.41 -22.46 19.93
C GLY A 43 -2.92 -22.45 21.37
N GLU A 44 -2.15 -21.85 22.28
CA GLU A 44 -2.52 -21.69 23.69
C GLU A 44 -3.40 -20.45 23.99
N TYR A 45 -3.57 -19.56 23.01
CA TYR A 45 -4.33 -18.33 23.16
C TYR A 45 -5.80 -18.54 22.86
N LYS A 46 -6.66 -17.94 23.69
CA LYS A 46 -8.11 -18.04 23.57
C LYS A 46 -8.77 -16.68 23.84
N ALA A 47 -9.67 -16.27 22.95
CA ALA A 47 -10.55 -15.13 23.16
C ALA A 47 -11.99 -15.61 23.31
N ASN A 48 -12.67 -15.21 24.39
CA ASN A 48 -14.03 -15.64 24.72
C ASN A 48 -14.99 -14.46 24.75
N VAL A 49 -16.19 -14.68 24.22
CA VAL A 49 -17.32 -13.74 24.35
C VAL A 49 -17.98 -13.94 25.70
N VAL A 50 -18.05 -12.88 26.50
CA VAL A 50 -18.80 -12.87 27.77
C VAL A 50 -20.21 -12.37 27.54
N SER A 51 -20.35 -11.32 26.72
CA SER A 51 -21.61 -10.79 26.22
C SER A 51 -21.38 -10.03 24.92
N SER A 52 -22.43 -9.54 24.26
CA SER A 52 -22.29 -8.64 23.11
C SER A 52 -21.55 -7.32 23.41
N LYS A 53 -21.24 -7.03 24.68
CA LYS A 53 -20.54 -5.82 25.12
C LYS A 53 -19.26 -6.12 25.93
N GLU A 54 -18.85 -7.38 26.04
CA GLU A 54 -17.69 -7.78 26.84
C GLU A 54 -17.03 -9.03 26.26
N MET A 55 -15.71 -8.97 26.12
CA MET A 55 -14.87 -10.09 25.68
C MET A 55 -13.58 -10.13 26.50
N ASN A 56 -13.04 -11.33 26.67
CA ASN A 56 -11.75 -11.55 27.34
C ASN A 56 -10.81 -12.29 26.41
N SER A 57 -9.52 -11.99 26.47
CA SER A 57 -8.49 -12.65 25.67
C SER A 57 -7.29 -13.00 26.52
N THR A 58 -6.76 -14.21 26.33
CA THR A 58 -5.47 -14.62 26.89
C THR A 58 -4.32 -14.33 25.93
N TYR A 59 -4.59 -13.71 24.76
CA TYR A 59 -3.57 -13.45 23.77
C TYR A 59 -2.45 -12.60 24.35
N LYS A 60 -1.25 -13.13 24.22
CA LYS A 60 0.00 -12.45 24.57
C LYS A 60 0.89 -12.59 23.35
N SER A 61 1.37 -11.48 22.78
CA SER A 61 2.30 -11.61 21.66
C SER A 61 3.50 -12.46 22.12
N PRO A 62 3.90 -13.50 21.36
CA PRO A 62 5.13 -14.26 21.65
C PRO A 62 6.37 -13.37 21.72
N LEU A 63 6.31 -12.21 21.04
CA LEU A 63 7.39 -11.22 21.02
C LEU A 63 7.36 -10.28 22.23
N GLN A 64 6.31 -10.29 23.07
CA GLN A 64 6.11 -9.30 24.14
C GLN A 64 7.29 -9.22 25.11
N ASP A 65 7.94 -10.36 25.39
CA ASP A 65 9.16 -10.42 26.21
C ASP A 65 10.40 -10.84 25.40
N ALA A 66 10.26 -11.07 24.08
CA ALA A 66 11.35 -11.50 23.23
C ALA A 66 12.06 -10.27 22.63
N TYR A 67 13.17 -9.89 23.25
CA TYR A 67 14.05 -8.84 22.72
C TYR A 67 15.43 -9.45 22.45
N SER A 68 15.77 -9.64 21.17
CA SER A 68 17.03 -10.24 20.76
C SER A 68 18.24 -9.48 21.34
N ARG A 69 19.24 -10.20 21.87
CA ARG A 69 20.55 -9.61 22.20
C ARG A 69 21.35 -9.23 20.97
N ALA A 70 21.13 -9.93 19.86
CA ALA A 70 21.69 -9.54 18.58
C ALA A 70 20.87 -8.39 18.03
N ILE A 71 21.48 -7.20 18.00
CA ILE A 71 20.91 -6.03 17.34
C ILE A 71 21.54 -5.89 15.97
N GLU A 72 20.71 -5.54 14.99
CA GLU A 72 21.15 -5.20 13.64
C GLU A 72 20.86 -3.73 13.33
N PHE A 73 21.84 -3.05 12.73
CA PHE A 73 21.73 -1.62 12.40
C PHE A 73 22.66 -1.21 11.27
N LYS A 74 22.47 0.01 10.77
CA LYS A 74 23.36 0.76 9.88
C LYS A 74 23.52 2.17 10.41
N PHE A 75 24.65 2.79 10.12
CA PHE A 75 24.79 4.23 10.19
C PHE A 75 24.20 4.87 8.94
N SER A 76 23.85 6.14 9.08
CA SER A 76 23.12 6.89 8.08
C SER A 76 23.56 8.34 8.09
N ILE A 77 23.99 8.87 6.95
CA ILE A 77 24.20 10.30 6.81
C ILE A 77 22.87 10.95 6.40
N ASN A 78 22.45 11.99 7.12
CA ASN A 78 21.23 12.75 6.84
C ASN A 78 19.93 11.93 6.78
N GLY A 79 19.87 10.75 7.40
CA GLY A 79 18.68 9.89 7.31
C GLY A 79 18.57 9.16 5.97
N LYS A 80 19.68 8.85 5.30
CA LYS A 80 19.72 8.02 4.09
C LYS A 80 20.36 6.65 4.34
N ASP A 81 19.98 5.65 3.56
CA ASP A 81 20.56 4.29 3.59
C ASP A 81 21.83 4.26 2.71
N ASP A 82 22.88 4.92 3.18
CA ASP A 82 24.07 5.33 2.39
C ASP A 82 25.42 4.78 2.90
N GLU A 83 25.41 3.95 3.95
CA GLU A 83 26.63 3.39 4.52
C GLU A 83 27.04 2.02 3.93
N LEU A 84 26.15 1.02 3.99
CA LEU A 84 26.47 -0.38 3.67
C LEU A 84 25.59 -0.94 2.54
N PRO A 85 26.13 -1.85 1.71
CA PRO A 85 25.38 -2.50 0.65
C PRO A 85 24.07 -3.14 1.13
N TYR A 86 23.12 -3.28 0.22
CA TYR A 86 21.85 -3.93 0.53
C TYR A 86 22.05 -5.35 1.08
N GLY A 87 21.24 -5.73 2.07
CA GLY A 87 21.32 -7.03 2.74
C GLY A 87 22.53 -7.20 3.68
N LYS A 88 23.37 -6.17 3.85
CA LYS A 88 24.45 -6.15 4.84
C LYS A 88 24.17 -5.15 5.94
N ASN A 89 24.05 -5.62 7.17
CA ASN A 89 23.90 -4.80 8.37
C ASN A 89 25.09 -5.01 9.30
N HIS A 90 25.35 -4.04 10.18
CA HIS A 90 26.11 -4.36 11.39
C HIS A 90 25.27 -5.31 12.24
N ARG A 91 25.95 -6.24 12.91
CA ARG A 91 25.37 -7.14 13.91
C ARG A 91 26.22 -7.07 15.16
N LEU A 92 25.63 -6.65 16.27
CA LEU A 92 26.27 -6.67 17.59
C LEU A 92 25.50 -7.60 18.51
N VAL A 93 26.21 -8.47 19.24
CA VAL A 93 25.64 -9.21 20.36
C VAL A 93 25.87 -8.44 21.65
N VAL A 94 24.78 -7.97 22.24
CA VAL A 94 24.80 -7.15 23.45
C VAL A 94 24.79 -8.06 24.68
N ARG A 95 25.96 -8.17 25.32
CA ARG A 95 26.14 -8.78 26.65
C ARG A 95 26.36 -7.65 27.65
N SER A 96 25.31 -7.25 28.34
CA SER A 96 25.37 -6.10 29.25
C SER A 96 26.08 -6.46 30.56
N GLU A 97 26.89 -5.53 31.09
CA GLU A 97 27.42 -5.59 32.45
C GLU A 97 26.71 -4.51 33.27
N ASN A 98 26.00 -4.92 34.34
CA ASN A 98 25.16 -4.02 35.14
C ASN A 98 24.13 -3.22 34.30
N GLY A 99 23.55 -3.85 33.28
CA GLY A 99 22.55 -3.22 32.40
C GLY A 99 23.13 -2.20 31.41
N LYS A 100 24.46 -2.16 31.23
CA LYS A 100 25.14 -1.28 30.28
C LYS A 100 25.99 -2.08 29.31
N TYR A 101 26.06 -1.64 28.06
CA TYR A 101 26.94 -2.16 27.03
C TYR A 101 27.48 -1.02 26.18
N THR A 102 28.75 -1.08 25.82
CA THR A 102 29.38 -0.12 24.92
C THR A 102 30.03 -0.87 23.76
N SER A 103 29.62 -0.58 22.53
CA SER A 103 30.16 -1.23 21.33
C SER A 103 31.66 -0.95 21.17
N PRO A 104 32.42 -1.80 20.45
CA PRO A 104 33.68 -1.35 19.88
C PRO A 104 33.45 -0.13 18.97
N VAL A 105 34.51 0.64 18.70
CA VAL A 105 34.44 1.71 17.69
C VAL A 105 34.37 1.07 16.31
N ILE A 106 33.22 1.18 15.66
CA ILE A 106 32.97 0.64 14.32
C ILE A 106 33.47 1.65 13.29
N LYS A 107 34.08 1.22 12.18
CA LYS A 107 34.46 2.15 11.12
C LYS A 107 33.29 2.36 10.17
N PHE A 108 32.97 3.62 9.87
CA PHE A 108 31.91 3.94 8.92
C PHE A 108 32.20 3.34 7.53
N GLY A 109 31.24 2.59 6.98
CA GLY A 109 31.34 1.90 5.69
C GLY A 109 31.99 0.51 5.76
N GLU A 110 32.38 0.03 6.94
CA GLU A 110 32.95 -1.31 7.15
C GLU A 110 32.02 -2.16 8.04
N GLN A 111 31.51 -3.27 7.51
CA GLN A 111 30.58 -4.12 8.25
C GLN A 111 31.23 -4.72 9.50
N LYS A 112 30.59 -4.51 10.65
CA LYS A 112 30.89 -5.20 11.92
C LYS A 112 29.80 -6.22 12.17
N ALA A 113 30.12 -7.50 12.05
CA ALA A 113 29.18 -8.59 12.31
C ALA A 113 29.77 -9.58 13.31
N ASP A 114 29.18 -9.65 14.50
CA ASP A 114 29.54 -10.68 15.48
C ASP A 114 29.09 -12.06 14.99
N SER A 115 29.94 -13.07 15.17
CA SER A 115 29.69 -14.45 14.74
C SER A 115 29.02 -15.32 15.80
N GLU A 116 28.81 -14.78 17.01
CA GLU A 116 28.17 -15.49 18.12
C GLU A 116 26.75 -15.91 17.76
N GLN A 117 26.50 -17.22 17.88
CA GLN A 117 25.18 -17.82 17.75
C GLN A 117 24.43 -17.64 19.07
N LEU A 118 23.18 -17.19 18.99
CA LEU A 118 22.32 -17.00 20.16
C LEU A 118 21.33 -18.13 20.27
N ASP A 119 21.09 -18.59 21.49
CA ASP A 119 19.97 -19.49 21.77
C ASP A 119 18.65 -18.73 21.59
N LYS A 120 17.61 -19.45 21.14
CA LYS A 120 16.26 -18.92 20.89
C LYS A 120 15.55 -18.31 22.10
N MET A 121 16.14 -18.35 23.29
CA MET A 121 15.57 -17.81 24.53
C MET A 121 16.52 -16.82 25.22
N ASP A 122 17.60 -16.43 24.52
CA ASP A 122 18.64 -15.58 25.08
C ASP A 122 18.33 -14.09 24.83
N TRP A 123 17.42 -13.55 25.64
CA TRP A 123 16.88 -12.19 25.48
C TRP A 123 17.63 -11.14 26.28
N MET A 124 17.78 -9.96 25.69
CA MET A 124 18.38 -8.79 26.33
C MET A 124 17.62 -8.43 27.60
N GLU A 125 18.33 -8.00 28.65
CA GLU A 125 17.70 -7.52 29.86
C GLU A 125 16.86 -6.26 29.60
N LYS A 126 15.76 -6.09 30.35
CA LYS A 126 14.89 -4.90 30.24
C LYS A 126 15.68 -3.64 30.60
N ASN A 127 15.42 -2.55 29.87
CA ASN A 127 16.06 -1.25 30.05
C ASN A 127 17.60 -1.29 29.92
N THR A 128 18.13 -2.11 29.02
CA THR A 128 19.59 -2.19 28.79
C THR A 128 20.07 -0.94 28.06
N SER A 129 21.02 -0.22 28.65
CA SER A 129 21.64 0.95 28.04
C SER A 129 22.76 0.52 27.09
N VAL A 130 22.59 0.79 25.80
CA VAL A 130 23.51 0.38 24.72
C VAL A 130 24.11 1.63 24.08
N THR A 131 25.42 1.80 24.24
CA THR A 131 26.20 2.86 23.57
C THR A 131 26.80 2.31 22.27
N ILE A 132 26.43 2.89 21.13
CA ILE A 132 26.96 2.55 19.79
C ILE A 132 27.94 3.64 19.40
N ARG A 133 29.13 3.25 18.92
CA ARG A 133 30.24 4.15 18.57
C ARG A 133 30.74 3.89 17.16
N VAL A 134 30.99 4.96 16.40
CA VAL A 134 31.49 4.91 15.03
C VAL A 134 32.61 5.91 14.79
N ASP A 135 33.70 5.44 14.19
CA ASP A 135 34.76 6.28 13.62
C ASP A 135 34.29 6.81 12.26
N PHE A 136 34.02 8.12 12.23
CA PHE A 136 33.55 8.87 11.07
C PHE A 136 34.66 9.71 10.41
N SER A 137 35.91 9.54 10.85
CA SER A 137 37.05 10.36 10.43
C SER A 137 37.30 10.34 8.92
N LYS A 138 37.05 9.22 8.24
CA LYS A 138 37.18 9.10 6.78
C LYS A 138 36.26 10.08 6.05
N VAL A 139 35.00 10.17 6.48
CA VAL A 139 34.00 11.04 5.85
C VAL A 139 34.32 12.51 6.12
N LEU A 140 34.68 12.85 7.36
CA LEU A 140 35.13 14.19 7.74
C LEU A 140 36.34 14.64 6.91
N LYS A 141 37.32 13.74 6.72
CA LYS A 141 38.49 13.99 5.89
C LYS A 141 38.14 14.19 4.41
N ASP A 142 37.16 13.47 3.88
CA ASP A 142 36.67 13.67 2.51
C ASP A 142 35.94 15.02 2.38
N PHE A 143 35.13 15.41 3.37
CA PHE A 143 34.53 16.74 3.43
C PHE A 143 35.57 17.87 3.44
N GLU A 144 36.69 17.71 4.14
CA GLU A 144 37.77 18.71 4.17
C GLU A 144 38.56 18.76 2.87
N ASN A 145 38.92 17.60 2.30
CA ASN A 145 39.82 17.54 1.14
C ASN A 145 39.09 17.74 -0.20
N LYS A 146 37.86 17.20 -0.33
CA LYS A 146 37.09 17.17 -1.58
C LYS A 146 35.88 18.12 -1.54
N GLY A 147 35.43 18.51 -0.35
CA GLY A 147 34.17 19.25 -0.14
C GLY A 147 32.92 18.35 -0.09
N TYR A 148 33.06 17.05 -0.34
CA TYR A 148 31.98 16.06 -0.35
C TYR A 148 32.50 14.66 -0.02
N TYR A 149 31.60 13.80 0.44
CA TYR A 149 31.77 12.36 0.53
C TYR A 149 30.97 11.69 -0.58
N GLU A 150 31.51 10.65 -1.19
CA GLU A 150 30.81 9.83 -2.18
C GLU A 150 30.38 8.55 -1.49
N ASP A 151 29.09 8.29 -1.45
CA ASP A 151 28.51 7.14 -0.77
C ASP A 151 28.69 5.83 -1.57
N ILE A 152 28.18 4.73 -1.04
CA ILE A 152 28.28 3.41 -1.69
C ILE A 152 27.51 3.30 -3.01
N HIS A 153 26.57 4.21 -3.27
CA HIS A 153 25.77 4.27 -4.49
C HIS A 153 26.39 5.24 -5.51
N GLY A 154 27.50 5.90 -5.17
CA GLY A 154 28.15 6.92 -5.99
C GLY A 154 27.48 8.31 -5.88
N GLU A 155 26.57 8.51 -4.92
CA GLU A 155 25.96 9.81 -4.67
C GLU A 155 26.89 10.69 -3.83
N LYS A 156 26.91 11.98 -4.16
CA LYS A 156 27.76 12.95 -3.46
C LYS A 156 26.97 13.66 -2.37
N ILE A 157 27.41 13.48 -1.13
CA ILE A 157 26.93 14.21 0.04
C ILE A 157 27.92 15.35 0.27
N TYR A 158 27.52 16.59 0.07
CA TYR A 158 28.41 17.74 0.28
C TYR A 158 28.47 18.12 1.75
N LYS A 159 29.64 18.58 2.23
CA LYS A 159 29.88 18.97 3.63
C LYS A 159 28.80 19.90 4.20
N LYS A 160 28.32 20.82 3.37
CA LYS A 160 27.32 21.84 3.73
C LYS A 160 25.91 21.30 3.89
N ASP A 161 25.61 20.16 3.25
CA ASP A 161 24.31 19.48 3.34
C ASP A 161 24.33 18.45 4.47
N PHE A 162 25.46 18.23 5.13
CA PHE A 162 25.56 17.35 6.29
C PHE A 162 24.77 17.94 7.47
N LYS A 163 23.66 17.28 7.80
CA LYS A 163 22.75 17.58 8.91
C LYS A 163 23.07 16.74 10.14
N GLY A 164 23.56 15.52 9.95
CA GLY A 164 23.88 14.62 11.05
C GLY A 164 24.25 13.22 10.61
N LEU A 165 24.80 12.47 11.56
CA LEU A 165 25.00 11.03 11.49
C LEU A 165 23.98 10.36 12.39
N TYR A 166 23.31 9.32 11.91
CA TYR A 166 22.21 8.66 12.59
C TYR A 166 22.44 7.14 12.63
N VAL A 167 21.73 6.45 13.52
CA VAL A 167 21.66 4.99 13.54
C VAL A 167 20.23 4.54 13.19
N ALA A 168 20.11 3.64 12.22
CA ALA A 168 18.88 2.97 11.87
C ALA A 168 19.02 1.48 12.13
N GLY A 169 18.02 0.82 12.68
CA GLY A 169 18.18 -0.59 13.07
C GLY A 169 16.89 -1.32 13.34
N GLY A 170 17.00 -2.65 13.42
CA GLY A 170 15.88 -3.56 13.58
C GLY A 170 15.54 -3.85 15.04
N SER A 171 15.97 -3.05 16.00
CA SER A 171 15.72 -3.32 17.42
C SER A 171 15.34 -2.02 18.13
N ALA A 172 14.14 -2.00 18.72
CA ALA A 172 13.57 -0.80 19.32
C ALA A 172 14.43 -0.28 20.50
N PRO A 173 14.88 0.97 20.46
CA PRO A 173 14.12 2.06 19.85
C PRO A 173 14.63 2.50 18.48
N MET A 174 15.58 1.76 17.87
CA MET A 174 15.96 1.98 16.49
C MET A 174 14.87 1.48 15.54
N LYS A 175 14.81 2.09 14.35
CA LYS A 175 13.89 1.73 13.26
C LYS A 175 14.63 1.68 11.94
N TRP A 176 14.19 0.85 10.99
CA TRP A 176 14.72 0.82 9.62
C TRP A 176 14.13 1.93 8.72
N ASP A 177 13.46 2.87 9.35
CA ASP A 177 12.90 4.05 8.72
C ASP A 177 13.91 5.20 8.71
N PHE A 178 14.89 5.06 7.80
CA PHE A 178 15.90 6.09 7.53
C PHE A 178 15.28 7.46 7.29
N ASP A 179 14.13 7.50 6.61
CA ASP A 179 13.54 8.74 6.13
C ASP A 179 12.88 9.56 7.26
N ASN A 180 12.65 8.95 8.44
CA ASN A 180 12.10 9.59 9.62
C ASN A 180 13.03 9.50 10.85
N LEU A 181 14.34 9.33 10.66
CA LEU A 181 15.32 9.50 11.74
C LEU A 181 15.38 10.97 12.16
N GLY A 182 15.46 11.22 13.47
CA GLY A 182 15.56 12.56 14.03
C GLY A 182 16.60 12.63 15.15
N ASP A 183 16.45 13.64 16.01
CA ASP A 183 17.38 13.91 17.12
C ASP A 183 17.54 12.71 18.07
N PHE A 184 16.52 11.84 18.17
CA PHE A 184 16.54 10.65 19.02
C PHE A 184 17.53 9.59 18.51
N GLU A 185 17.71 9.47 17.20
CA GLU A 185 18.60 8.50 16.56
C GLU A 185 19.95 9.10 16.15
N GLN A 186 20.16 10.39 16.42
CA GLN A 186 21.35 11.11 16.00
C GLN A 186 22.55 10.83 16.91
N LEU A 187 23.67 10.42 16.30
CA LEU A 187 24.94 10.27 16.98
C LEU A 187 25.63 11.64 17.11
N LYS A 188 26.42 11.81 18.18
CA LYS A 188 27.14 13.03 18.49
C LYS A 188 28.62 12.76 18.69
N ASP A 189 29.45 13.70 18.26
CA ASP A 189 30.87 13.77 18.55
C ASP A 189 31.07 14.93 19.54
N GLU A 190 30.98 14.64 20.84
CA GLU A 190 31.02 15.69 21.87
C GLU A 190 32.44 16.22 22.13
N ASN A 191 33.47 15.42 21.86
CA ASN A 191 34.87 15.77 22.12
C ASN A 191 35.64 16.22 20.87
N GLY A 192 35.05 16.08 19.68
CA GLY A 192 35.61 16.51 18.40
C GLY A 192 36.72 15.60 17.87
N ASP A 193 36.78 14.35 18.30
CA ASP A 193 37.83 13.39 17.89
C ASP A 193 37.48 12.59 16.62
N GLY A 194 36.29 12.79 16.06
CA GLY A 194 35.78 12.10 14.89
C GLY A 194 35.07 10.77 15.20
N VAL A 195 34.95 10.40 16.48
CA VAL A 195 34.16 9.26 16.93
C VAL A 195 32.78 9.75 17.40
N TYR A 196 31.77 9.35 16.65
CA TYR A 196 30.38 9.68 16.95
C TYR A 196 29.78 8.57 17.83
N GLU A 197 28.98 8.95 18.81
CA GLU A 197 28.33 8.02 19.70
C GLU A 197 26.87 8.36 19.99
N ILE A 198 26.10 7.32 20.31
CA ILE A 198 24.73 7.43 20.80
C ILE A 198 24.51 6.38 21.87
N THR A 199 23.78 6.74 22.92
CA THR A 199 23.33 5.79 23.95
C THR A 199 21.82 5.64 23.87
N LEU A 200 21.37 4.43 23.56
CA LEU A 200 19.97 4.06 23.46
C LEU A 200 19.59 3.15 24.62
N THR A 201 18.38 3.30 25.15
CA THR A 201 17.85 2.34 26.12
C THR A 201 17.03 1.30 25.36
N MET A 202 17.57 0.08 25.25
CA MET A 202 16.98 -1.06 24.56
C MET A 202 16.09 -1.87 25.50
N ASN A 203 15.16 -2.63 24.91
CA ASN A 203 14.18 -3.46 25.63
C ASN A 203 13.45 -2.69 26.75
N GLN A 204 13.02 -1.46 26.44
CA GLN A 204 12.14 -0.72 27.34
C GLN A 204 10.73 -1.32 27.27
N PRO A 205 10.10 -1.66 28.41
CA PRO A 205 8.71 -2.10 28.41
C PRO A 205 7.80 -1.00 27.89
N ASP A 206 7.04 -1.30 26.85
CA ASP A 206 6.03 -0.40 26.30
C ASP A 206 4.64 -0.87 26.74
N PRO A 207 4.03 -0.23 27.76
CA PRO A 207 2.69 -0.61 28.22
C PRO A 207 1.60 -0.36 27.17
N GLU A 208 1.84 0.49 26.15
CA GLU A 208 0.87 0.77 25.09
C GLU A 208 0.82 -0.32 24.02
N LYS A 209 1.86 -1.15 23.90
CA LYS A 209 1.90 -2.32 23.00
C LYS A 209 1.25 -3.58 23.55
N ILE A 210 0.79 -3.54 24.80
CA ILE A 210 0.14 -4.67 25.48
C ILE A 210 -1.37 -4.55 25.29
N THR A 211 -1.98 -5.55 24.63
CA THR A 211 -3.44 -5.62 24.55
C THR A 211 -4.04 -5.85 25.93
N SER A 212 -5.09 -5.09 26.27
CA SER A 212 -5.87 -5.35 27.48
C SER A 212 -6.41 -6.78 27.45
N PRO A 213 -6.36 -7.56 28.54
CA PRO A 213 -6.93 -8.91 28.58
C PRO A 213 -8.47 -8.90 28.56
N VAL A 214 -9.09 -7.73 28.72
CA VAL A 214 -10.54 -7.54 28.80
C VAL A 214 -10.94 -6.31 27.99
N TRP A 215 -11.95 -6.47 27.14
CA TRP A 215 -12.67 -5.36 26.53
C TRP A 215 -14.08 -5.28 27.12
N LYS A 216 -14.49 -4.05 27.46
CA LYS A 216 -15.85 -3.70 27.87
C LYS A 216 -16.30 -2.48 27.10
N SER A 217 -17.45 -2.57 26.45
CA SER A 217 -18.07 -1.42 25.77
C SER A 217 -18.28 -0.28 26.78
N SER A 218 -17.77 0.90 26.45
CA SER A 218 -17.76 2.08 27.32
C SER A 218 -18.44 3.30 26.69
N LYS A 219 -18.66 3.29 25.37
CA LYS A 219 -19.22 4.40 24.62
C LYS A 219 -20.74 4.27 24.44
N ASN A 220 -21.42 5.40 24.25
CA ASN A 220 -22.84 5.40 23.91
C ASN A 220 -23.06 5.10 22.42
N LEU A 221 -23.61 3.92 22.13
CA LEU A 221 -23.85 3.45 20.76
C LEU A 221 -25.27 3.73 20.25
N SER A 222 -26.14 4.38 21.04
CA SER A 222 -27.59 4.47 20.76
C SER A 222 -27.95 5.19 19.47
N LYS A 223 -27.03 5.96 18.87
CA LYS A 223 -27.25 6.67 17.60
C LYS A 223 -27.07 5.77 16.37
N TYR A 224 -26.37 4.64 16.51
CA TYR A 224 -26.03 3.72 15.42
C TYR A 224 -27.02 2.56 15.32
N PRO A 225 -27.05 1.84 14.17
CA PRO A 225 -27.80 0.60 14.05
C PRO A 225 -27.38 -0.44 15.10
N THR A 226 -28.29 -1.34 15.46
CA THR A 226 -27.98 -2.47 16.35
C THR A 226 -27.97 -3.76 15.53
N TYR A 227 -26.97 -4.60 15.75
CA TYR A 227 -26.86 -5.93 15.16
C TYR A 227 -26.98 -7.01 16.25
N ASN A 228 -27.71 -8.08 15.94
CA ASN A 228 -27.81 -9.28 16.77
C ASN A 228 -27.89 -10.52 15.88
N SER A 229 -27.30 -11.63 16.30
CA SER A 229 -27.31 -12.88 15.55
C SER A 229 -27.27 -14.11 16.45
N ASP A 230 -27.38 -15.29 15.84
CA ASP A 230 -27.11 -16.57 16.51
C ASP A 230 -25.60 -16.84 16.71
N ILE A 231 -24.74 -15.85 16.42
CA ILE A 231 -23.27 -15.93 16.50
C ILE A 231 -22.76 -14.83 17.46
N PRO A 232 -22.69 -15.11 18.77
CA PRO A 232 -22.27 -14.13 19.78
C PRO A 232 -20.96 -13.40 19.49
N LEU A 233 -19.99 -14.07 18.86
CA LEU A 233 -18.72 -13.49 18.46
C LEU A 233 -18.89 -12.32 17.48
N VAL A 234 -19.74 -12.47 16.46
CA VAL A 234 -19.98 -11.41 15.47
C VAL A 234 -20.70 -10.23 16.14
N ASP A 235 -21.63 -10.50 17.06
CA ASP A 235 -22.34 -9.47 17.81
C ASP A 235 -21.39 -8.65 18.69
N ALA A 236 -20.48 -9.31 19.41
CA ALA A 236 -19.49 -8.65 20.25
C ALA A 236 -18.49 -7.83 19.43
N LEU A 237 -17.99 -8.38 18.31
CA LEU A 237 -17.06 -7.70 17.42
C LEU A 237 -17.69 -6.49 16.72
N TYR A 238 -18.97 -6.55 16.36
CA TYR A 238 -19.70 -5.40 15.85
C TYR A 238 -19.79 -4.26 16.87
N ASN A 239 -20.10 -4.59 18.14
CA ASN A 239 -20.15 -3.61 19.21
C ASN A 239 -18.76 -3.06 19.58
N LEU A 240 -17.70 -3.86 19.45
CA LEU A 240 -16.31 -3.41 19.56
C LEU A 240 -16.02 -2.36 18.48
N ALA A 241 -16.28 -2.67 17.21
CA ALA A 241 -16.05 -1.75 16.10
C ALA A 241 -16.86 -0.44 16.22
N LEU A 242 -18.13 -0.51 16.67
CA LEU A 242 -18.93 0.69 16.94
C LEU A 242 -18.39 1.51 18.13
N ASN A 243 -17.88 0.84 19.17
CA ASN A 243 -17.28 1.52 20.32
C ASN A 243 -16.03 2.30 19.90
N GLU A 244 -15.17 1.70 19.08
CA GLU A 244 -14.00 2.35 18.48
C GLU A 244 -14.41 3.47 17.53
N LEU A 245 -15.45 3.29 16.69
CA LEU A 245 -15.95 4.35 15.81
C LEU A 245 -16.37 5.62 16.58
N VAL A 246 -16.92 5.47 17.80
CA VAL A 246 -17.24 6.62 18.66
C VAL A 246 -15.98 7.27 19.21
N ALA A 247 -14.93 6.49 19.49
CA ALA A 247 -13.63 7.01 19.92
C ALA A 247 -12.92 7.75 18.76
N ASP A 248 -13.09 7.28 17.53
CA ASP A 248 -12.55 7.86 16.29
C ASP A 248 -13.33 9.09 15.79
N SER A 249 -13.61 9.98 16.72
CA SER A 249 -14.34 11.21 16.48
C SER A 249 -13.50 12.42 16.86
N GLU A 250 -13.32 13.35 15.92
CA GLU A 250 -12.66 14.63 16.18
C GLU A 250 -13.66 15.74 16.53
N ALA A 251 -13.19 16.74 17.28
CA ALA A 251 -14.02 17.86 17.75
C ALA A 251 -14.53 18.75 16.61
N ASP A 252 -13.84 18.76 15.47
CA ASP A 252 -14.24 19.51 14.27
C ASP A 252 -15.31 18.80 13.41
N GLY A 253 -15.82 17.66 13.90
CA GLY A 253 -16.84 16.88 13.21
C GLY A 253 -16.29 16.01 12.08
N THR A 254 -14.97 15.76 12.05
CA THR A 254 -14.36 14.75 11.19
C THR A 254 -14.19 13.41 11.91
N PHE A 255 -13.87 12.35 11.16
CA PHE A 255 -13.36 11.11 11.74
C PHE A 255 -11.87 11.26 12.07
N ARG A 256 -11.44 10.58 13.13
CA ARG A 256 -10.02 10.27 13.39
C ARG A 256 -9.66 9.00 12.63
N THR A 257 -8.39 8.85 12.25
CA THR A 257 -7.93 7.72 11.42
C THR A 257 -7.61 6.49 12.26
N GLY A 258 -7.09 6.68 13.47
CA GLY A 258 -7.01 5.67 14.50
C GLY A 258 -6.43 6.26 15.77
N LYS A 259 -6.29 5.44 16.83
CA LYS A 259 -5.77 5.89 18.13
C LYS A 259 -4.43 6.62 18.03
N GLU A 260 -3.50 6.10 17.22
CA GLU A 260 -2.17 6.69 17.01
C GLU A 260 -2.14 7.71 15.85
N TRP A 261 -3.21 7.78 15.06
CA TRP A 261 -3.29 8.57 13.82
C TRP A 261 -4.41 9.62 13.90
N GLY A 262 -4.06 10.82 14.35
CA GLY A 262 -4.98 11.96 14.37
C GLY A 262 -5.31 12.52 12.97
N GLY A 263 -6.48 13.14 12.83
CA GLY A 263 -6.88 13.85 11.61
C GLY A 263 -7.35 12.95 10.46
N VAL A 264 -7.50 13.57 9.28
CA VAL A 264 -8.13 12.95 8.10
C VAL A 264 -7.13 12.74 6.98
N TRP A 265 -7.04 11.49 6.53
CA TRP A 265 -6.28 11.06 5.36
C TRP A 265 -7.25 10.64 4.26
N THR A 266 -6.97 11.00 3.00
CA THR A 266 -7.85 10.83 1.84
C THR A 266 -8.19 9.38 1.62
N ARG A 267 -7.19 8.50 1.52
CA ARG A 267 -7.43 7.07 1.28
C ARG A 267 -8.20 6.47 2.45
N ASP A 268 -7.84 6.92 3.65
CA ASP A 268 -8.35 6.40 4.89
C ASP A 268 -9.81 6.55 5.10
N ILE A 269 -10.23 7.80 5.02
CA ILE A 269 -11.63 8.08 5.10
C ILE A 269 -12.38 7.47 3.91
N SER A 270 -11.76 7.44 2.73
CA SER A 270 -12.46 7.05 1.51
C SER A 270 -12.84 5.57 1.51
N TYR A 271 -11.87 4.70 1.76
CA TYR A 271 -12.12 3.27 1.80
C TYR A 271 -13.02 2.88 2.99
N SER A 272 -12.87 3.54 4.13
CA SER A 272 -13.74 3.34 5.30
C SER A 272 -15.21 3.71 5.01
N ILE A 273 -15.45 4.83 4.31
CA ILE A 273 -16.79 5.25 3.87
C ILE A 273 -17.44 4.21 2.96
N VAL A 274 -16.69 3.67 2.00
CA VAL A 274 -17.20 2.64 1.08
C VAL A 274 -17.54 1.36 1.85
N LEU A 275 -16.71 0.95 2.82
CA LEU A 275 -16.91 -0.24 3.63
C LEU A 275 -18.18 -0.15 4.51
N SER A 276 -18.33 0.92 5.32
CA SER A 276 -19.49 1.06 6.21
C SER A 276 -19.88 2.50 6.58
N LEU A 277 -18.96 3.47 6.57
CA LEU A 277 -19.23 4.77 7.23
C LEU A 277 -20.29 5.61 6.52
N SER A 278 -20.54 5.41 5.22
CA SER A 278 -21.63 6.10 4.51
C SER A 278 -23.02 5.71 5.03
N ILE A 279 -23.16 4.53 5.64
CA ILE A 279 -24.40 4.05 6.28
C ILE A 279 -24.47 4.53 7.73
N LEU A 280 -23.34 4.59 8.43
CA LEU A 280 -23.27 4.81 9.87
C LEU A 280 -23.30 6.29 10.28
N ASP A 281 -22.54 7.15 9.60
CA ASP A 281 -22.43 8.58 9.93
C ASP A 281 -22.11 9.41 8.65
N PRO A 282 -23.07 9.52 7.71
CA PRO A 282 -22.85 10.17 6.42
C PRO A 282 -22.55 11.67 6.53
N ASP A 283 -22.98 12.35 7.60
CA ASP A 283 -22.68 13.77 7.79
C ASP A 283 -21.22 13.98 8.17
N ARG A 284 -20.70 13.17 9.10
CA ARG A 284 -19.26 13.17 9.41
C ARG A 284 -18.42 12.75 8.21
N ALA A 285 -18.92 11.83 7.39
CA ALA A 285 -18.29 11.46 6.12
C ALA A 285 -18.17 12.66 5.16
N LYS A 286 -19.26 13.43 4.95
CA LYS A 286 -19.22 14.66 4.15
C LYS A 286 -18.21 15.69 4.70
N THR A 287 -18.21 15.90 6.02
CA THR A 287 -17.28 16.84 6.68
C THR A 287 -15.82 16.43 6.47
N SER A 288 -15.53 15.14 6.67
CA SER A 288 -14.18 14.58 6.49
C SER A 288 -13.72 14.65 5.02
N LEU A 289 -14.59 14.30 4.08
CA LEU A 289 -14.28 14.40 2.64
C LEU A 289 -14.00 15.85 2.21
N ARG A 290 -14.76 16.84 2.69
CA ARG A 290 -14.51 18.27 2.41
C ARG A 290 -13.15 18.74 2.91
N ARG A 291 -12.63 18.16 4.00
CA ARG A 291 -11.30 18.48 4.53
C ARG A 291 -10.18 18.14 3.54
N LYS A 292 -10.44 17.19 2.63
CA LYS A 292 -9.50 16.71 1.60
C LYS A 292 -9.76 17.31 0.22
N VAL A 293 -10.31 18.52 0.16
CA VAL A 293 -10.54 19.26 -1.07
C VAL A 293 -9.84 20.62 -1.01
N LYS A 294 -9.06 20.95 -2.04
CA LYS A 294 -8.45 22.28 -2.23
C LYS A 294 -8.62 22.69 -3.69
N ARG A 295 -9.00 23.95 -3.94
CA ARG A 295 -9.29 24.46 -5.30
C ARG A 295 -10.32 23.62 -6.09
N ASN A 296 -11.31 23.03 -5.42
CA ASN A 296 -12.26 22.08 -6.03
C ASN A 296 -11.56 20.90 -6.72
N ARG A 297 -10.44 20.42 -6.16
CA ARG A 297 -9.79 19.16 -6.52
C ARG A 297 -9.51 18.36 -5.27
N ILE A 298 -9.40 17.05 -5.44
CA ILE A 298 -9.07 16.15 -4.34
C ILE A 298 -7.59 16.31 -3.98
N ILE A 299 -7.30 16.36 -2.68
CA ILE A 299 -5.95 16.40 -2.12
C ILE A 299 -5.42 14.96 -2.01
N GLN A 300 -4.23 14.70 -2.55
CA GLN A 300 -3.49 13.48 -2.27
C GLN A 300 -2.88 13.55 -0.86
N ASP A 301 -2.87 12.43 -0.15
CA ASP A 301 -2.17 12.31 1.12
C ASP A 301 -0.66 12.53 0.94
N THR A 302 0.01 13.03 1.98
CA THR A 302 1.46 13.20 1.94
C THR A 302 2.14 11.84 1.78
N GLY A 303 3.19 11.76 0.98
CA GLY A 303 3.88 10.50 0.70
C GLY A 303 5.09 10.69 -0.21
N SER A 304 5.57 9.59 -0.81
CA SER A 304 6.75 9.51 -1.68
C SER A 304 6.93 10.75 -2.57
N GLY A 305 8.05 11.45 -2.44
CA GLY A 305 8.47 12.50 -3.37
C GLY A 305 7.62 13.77 -3.38
N GLY A 306 6.81 14.00 -2.35
CA GLY A 306 5.87 15.13 -2.30
C GLY A 306 4.49 14.79 -2.84
N ALA A 307 4.07 13.53 -2.70
CA ALA A 307 2.74 13.03 -3.02
C ALA A 307 2.37 13.21 -4.50
N TRP A 308 1.28 13.92 -4.81
CA TRP A 308 0.84 14.07 -6.20
C TRP A 308 1.84 14.88 -7.04
N PRO A 309 2.28 14.37 -8.20
CA PRO A 309 1.68 13.28 -8.96
C PRO A 309 2.38 11.91 -8.80
N VAL A 310 3.38 11.78 -7.93
CA VAL A 310 4.07 10.51 -7.66
C VAL A 310 3.08 9.43 -7.22
N SER A 311 2.18 9.76 -6.31
CA SER A 311 0.98 8.98 -5.99
C SER A 311 -0.25 9.67 -6.61
N SER A 312 -1.18 8.89 -7.16
CA SER A 312 -2.37 9.42 -7.86
C SER A 312 -3.69 8.77 -7.44
N ASP A 313 -3.68 7.93 -6.41
CA ASP A 313 -4.84 7.22 -5.89
C ASP A 313 -5.78 8.09 -5.02
N ARG A 314 -5.55 9.42 -4.96
CA ARG A 314 -6.51 10.40 -4.41
C ARG A 314 -7.93 10.24 -4.94
N VAL A 315 -8.09 9.67 -6.12
CA VAL A 315 -9.41 9.42 -6.74
C VAL A 315 -10.28 8.43 -5.97
N THR A 316 -9.74 7.69 -4.99
CA THR A 316 -10.52 6.92 -4.00
C THR A 316 -11.61 7.77 -3.32
N TRP A 317 -11.38 9.08 -3.17
CA TRP A 317 -12.39 10.05 -2.70
C TRP A 317 -13.68 10.02 -3.53
N ALA A 318 -13.59 9.76 -4.84
CA ALA A 318 -14.76 9.63 -5.71
C ALA A 318 -15.65 8.46 -5.30
N LEU A 319 -15.05 7.32 -4.93
CA LEU A 319 -15.76 6.12 -4.45
C LEU A 319 -16.59 6.45 -3.21
N ALA A 320 -15.97 7.14 -2.25
CA ALA A 320 -16.57 7.54 -1.00
C ALA A 320 -17.68 8.58 -1.22
N ALA A 321 -17.41 9.61 -2.01
CA ALA A 321 -18.38 10.66 -2.30
C ALA A 321 -19.62 10.12 -3.03
N TRP A 322 -19.44 9.15 -3.94
CA TRP A 322 -20.54 8.43 -4.57
C TRP A 322 -21.36 7.63 -3.56
N ASN A 323 -20.70 6.87 -2.68
CA ASN A 323 -21.39 6.11 -1.63
C ASN A 323 -22.21 7.03 -0.72
N VAL A 324 -21.65 8.15 -0.26
CA VAL A 324 -22.37 9.16 0.52
C VAL A 324 -23.59 9.71 -0.24
N TYR A 325 -23.47 9.97 -1.55
CA TYR A 325 -24.63 10.38 -2.35
C TYR A 325 -25.70 9.29 -2.37
N THR A 326 -25.35 8.03 -2.69
CA THR A 326 -26.32 6.94 -2.78
C THR A 326 -26.99 6.63 -1.44
N THR A 327 -26.28 6.75 -0.31
CA THR A 327 -26.87 6.52 1.03
C THR A 327 -27.73 7.66 1.55
N THR A 328 -27.60 8.87 1.01
CA THR A 328 -28.32 10.06 1.51
C THR A 328 -29.33 10.65 0.52
N GLY A 329 -29.17 10.41 -0.78
CA GLY A 329 -29.97 11.06 -1.83
C GLY A 329 -29.66 12.56 -2.02
N ASP A 330 -28.65 13.11 -1.32
CA ASP A 330 -28.38 14.55 -1.24
C ASP A 330 -27.90 15.12 -2.60
N LYS A 331 -28.80 15.83 -3.27
CA LYS A 331 -28.53 16.46 -4.57
C LYS A 331 -27.56 17.64 -4.49
N LYS A 332 -27.44 18.31 -3.34
CA LYS A 332 -26.44 19.38 -3.16
C LYS A 332 -25.04 18.76 -3.09
N TRP A 333 -24.90 17.69 -2.30
CA TRP A 333 -23.67 16.90 -2.24
C TRP A 333 -23.29 16.34 -3.61
N LEU A 334 -24.24 15.78 -4.36
CA LEU A 334 -24.00 15.29 -5.74
C LEU A 334 -23.34 16.35 -6.63
N LYS A 335 -23.88 17.58 -6.62
CA LYS A 335 -23.38 18.68 -7.44
C LYS A 335 -21.98 19.13 -7.01
N GLU A 336 -21.74 19.20 -5.70
CA GLU A 336 -20.45 19.55 -5.11
C GLU A 336 -19.39 18.48 -5.45
N ALA A 337 -19.69 17.21 -5.17
CA ALA A 337 -18.80 16.09 -5.43
C ALA A 337 -18.47 15.95 -6.91
N TYR A 338 -19.45 16.08 -7.81
CA TYR A 338 -19.21 16.02 -9.24
C TYR A 338 -18.16 17.05 -9.69
N ALA A 339 -18.28 18.30 -9.23
CA ALA A 339 -17.33 19.35 -9.59
C ALA A 339 -15.92 19.05 -9.12
N VAL A 340 -15.77 18.49 -7.90
CA VAL A 340 -14.48 18.09 -7.36
C VAL A 340 -13.86 16.93 -8.16
N ILE A 341 -14.65 15.90 -8.44
CA ILE A 341 -14.22 14.70 -9.15
C ILE A 341 -13.85 15.04 -10.60
N SER A 342 -14.70 15.75 -11.32
CA SER A 342 -14.45 16.08 -12.74
C SER A 342 -13.18 16.91 -12.91
N ASN A 343 -12.98 17.95 -12.09
CA ASN A 343 -11.77 18.77 -12.15
C ASN A 343 -10.51 17.95 -11.83
N THR A 344 -10.61 17.00 -10.88
CA THR A 344 -9.48 16.14 -10.51
C THR A 344 -9.10 15.21 -11.66
N ILE A 345 -10.09 14.54 -12.27
CA ILE A 345 -9.86 13.66 -13.42
C ILE A 345 -9.28 14.45 -14.60
N GLU A 346 -9.73 15.67 -14.85
CA GLU A 346 -9.19 16.52 -15.92
C GLU A 346 -7.72 16.86 -15.71
N ASP A 347 -7.31 17.22 -14.48
CA ASP A 347 -5.89 17.47 -14.16
C ASP A 347 -5.07 16.17 -14.30
N ASP A 348 -5.58 15.04 -13.81
CA ASP A 348 -4.91 13.73 -13.87
C ASP A 348 -4.73 13.23 -15.31
N MET A 349 -5.70 13.45 -16.19
CA MET A 349 -5.57 13.12 -17.62
C MET A 349 -4.45 13.89 -18.32
N MET A 350 -4.01 15.02 -17.76
CA MET A 350 -2.92 15.83 -18.31
C MET A 350 -1.55 15.51 -17.71
N VAL A 351 -1.52 14.97 -16.48
CA VAL A 351 -0.28 14.77 -15.72
C VAL A 351 0.09 13.31 -15.55
N VAL A 352 -0.87 12.42 -15.29
CA VAL A 352 -0.59 11.01 -14.97
C VAL A 352 -1.04 10.03 -16.06
N TYR A 353 -1.82 10.44 -17.05
CA TYR A 353 -2.18 9.54 -18.16
C TYR A 353 -0.97 9.13 -19.01
N ASP A 354 -0.80 7.82 -19.22
CA ASP A 354 0.19 7.24 -20.11
C ASP A 354 -0.45 6.91 -21.46
N ALA A 355 -0.17 7.74 -22.47
CA ALA A 355 -0.76 7.58 -23.79
C ALA A 355 -0.25 6.35 -24.57
N GLU A 356 0.86 5.73 -24.14
CA GLU A 356 1.44 4.55 -24.79
C GLU A 356 0.66 3.28 -24.43
N THR A 357 0.30 3.12 -23.16
CA THR A 357 -0.44 1.97 -22.63
C THR A 357 -1.94 2.24 -22.46
N GLY A 358 -2.34 3.51 -22.37
CA GLY A 358 -3.69 3.92 -21.98
C GLY A 358 -3.98 3.80 -20.48
N LEU A 359 -2.97 3.47 -19.67
CA LEU A 359 -3.06 3.38 -18.21
C LEU A 359 -2.76 4.73 -17.55
N MET A 360 -3.03 4.80 -16.25
CA MET A 360 -2.71 5.91 -15.35
C MET A 360 -1.44 5.58 -14.57
N ARG A 361 -0.55 6.57 -14.49
CA ARG A 361 0.69 6.56 -13.73
C ARG A 361 0.46 6.91 -12.26
N GLY A 362 1.33 6.40 -11.40
CA GLY A 362 1.38 6.76 -9.99
C GLY A 362 1.51 5.54 -9.12
N GLU A 363 2.01 5.73 -7.90
CA GLU A 363 2.24 4.72 -6.87
C GLU A 363 1.01 3.82 -6.62
N SER A 364 1.26 2.58 -6.17
CA SER A 364 0.22 1.62 -5.84
C SER A 364 -0.66 2.15 -4.71
N SER A 365 -1.99 1.99 -4.83
CA SER A 365 -2.92 2.56 -3.87
C SER A 365 -2.65 2.04 -2.46
N PHE A 366 -2.75 2.93 -1.46
CA PHE A 366 -2.43 2.75 -0.04
C PHE A 366 -0.98 2.32 0.31
N LEU A 367 -0.26 1.69 -0.61
CA LEU A 367 1.08 1.10 -0.45
C LEU A 367 2.20 2.15 -0.65
N ASP A 368 2.09 3.28 0.05
CA ASP A 368 2.89 4.50 -0.12
C ASP A 368 4.28 4.51 0.53
N TRP A 369 4.70 3.39 1.11
CA TRP A 369 6.05 3.25 1.62
C TRP A 369 6.89 2.56 0.57
N ARG A 370 7.61 3.34 -0.26
CA ARG A 370 8.35 2.83 -1.41
C ARG A 370 9.17 1.57 -1.15
N LYS A 371 9.82 1.50 0.03
CA LYS A 371 10.72 0.40 0.43
C LYS A 371 9.99 -0.92 0.67
N GLN A 372 8.68 -0.87 0.88
CA GLN A 372 7.83 -2.02 1.17
C GLN A 372 7.27 -2.68 -0.09
N THR A 373 7.24 -1.98 -1.24
CA THR A 373 6.51 -2.47 -2.42
C THR A 373 7.26 -2.30 -3.74
N TYR A 374 8.34 -1.51 -3.79
CA TYR A 374 9.16 -1.29 -4.98
C TYR A 374 10.61 -1.78 -4.79
N PRO A 375 11.31 -2.15 -5.88
CA PRO A 375 12.74 -2.41 -5.81
C PRO A 375 13.49 -1.14 -5.36
N ARG A 376 14.52 -1.31 -4.53
CA ARG A 376 15.23 -0.21 -3.86
C ARG A 376 15.83 0.84 -4.80
N TRP A 377 16.18 0.46 -6.02
CA TRP A 377 16.75 1.36 -7.02
C TRP A 377 15.74 2.37 -7.58
N MET A 378 14.42 2.12 -7.46
CA MET A 378 13.42 3.05 -7.98
C MET A 378 13.38 4.32 -7.13
N ASP A 379 13.67 5.44 -7.79
CA ASP A 379 13.48 6.80 -7.26
C ASP A 379 11.98 7.16 -7.32
N ASN A 380 11.55 8.22 -6.61
CA ASN A 380 10.19 8.76 -6.63
C ASN A 380 9.69 9.07 -8.06
N VAL A 381 10.59 9.49 -8.96
CA VAL A 381 10.23 9.70 -10.37
C VAL A 381 10.03 8.41 -11.16
N ASP A 382 10.68 7.32 -10.77
CA ASP A 382 10.46 5.99 -11.35
C ASP A 382 9.13 5.42 -10.83
N ILE A 383 8.84 5.62 -9.53
CA ILE A 383 7.56 5.26 -8.90
C ILE A 383 6.40 6.02 -9.54
N TYR A 384 6.55 7.34 -9.77
CA TYR A 384 5.60 8.12 -10.56
C TYR A 384 5.26 7.42 -11.88
N ARG A 385 6.23 6.83 -12.57
CA ARG A 385 5.99 6.20 -13.88
C ARG A 385 5.38 4.82 -13.83
N SER A 386 5.32 4.18 -12.66
CA SER A 386 4.73 2.86 -12.52
C SER A 386 3.23 2.88 -12.82
N LEU A 387 2.71 1.76 -13.32
CA LEU A 387 1.33 1.60 -13.77
C LEU A 387 0.68 0.48 -12.93
N ASN A 388 0.08 0.87 -11.80
CA ASN A 388 -0.35 -0.06 -10.75
C ASN A 388 -1.82 -0.47 -10.88
N LEU A 389 -2.13 -1.72 -10.54
CA LEU A 389 -3.47 -2.30 -10.66
C LEU A 389 -4.50 -1.52 -9.86
N GLY A 390 -4.38 -1.46 -8.53
CA GLY A 390 -5.33 -0.76 -7.65
C GLY A 390 -5.57 0.69 -8.08
N THR A 391 -4.51 1.46 -8.31
CA THR A 391 -4.58 2.86 -8.74
C THR A 391 -5.32 3.02 -10.08
N ASN A 392 -5.11 2.11 -11.04
CA ASN A 392 -5.82 2.15 -12.32
C ASN A 392 -7.29 1.75 -12.19
N VAL A 393 -7.61 0.78 -11.32
CA VAL A 393 -8.99 0.40 -11.02
C VAL A 393 -9.74 1.55 -10.33
N ASP A 394 -9.09 2.29 -9.42
CA ASP A 394 -9.68 3.48 -8.79
C ASP A 394 -9.95 4.58 -9.81
N HIS A 395 -9.01 4.87 -10.72
CA HIS A 395 -9.23 5.83 -11.80
C HIS A 395 -10.37 5.39 -12.74
N TYR A 396 -10.45 4.09 -13.04
CA TYR A 396 -11.56 3.53 -13.83
C TYR A 396 -12.90 3.81 -13.18
N GLU A 397 -13.04 3.47 -11.89
CA GLU A 397 -14.31 3.63 -11.20
C GLU A 397 -14.63 5.12 -10.93
N ALA A 398 -13.63 5.96 -10.67
CA ALA A 398 -13.82 7.40 -10.59
C ALA A 398 -14.39 7.99 -11.89
N MET A 399 -13.93 7.53 -13.06
CA MET A 399 -14.48 7.94 -14.36
C MET A 399 -15.91 7.41 -14.56
N GLN A 400 -16.21 6.18 -14.12
CA GLN A 400 -17.58 5.63 -14.15
C GLN A 400 -18.52 6.44 -13.25
N ILE A 401 -18.08 6.79 -12.06
CA ILE A 401 -18.81 7.65 -11.12
C ILE A 401 -19.04 9.02 -11.72
N ALA A 402 -18.02 9.66 -12.28
CA ALA A 402 -18.15 10.95 -12.94
C ALA A 402 -19.18 10.89 -14.08
N ALA A 403 -19.17 9.81 -14.87
CA ALA A 403 -20.16 9.59 -15.92
C ALA A 403 -21.60 9.48 -15.37
N ARG A 404 -21.81 8.69 -14.32
CA ARG A 404 -23.12 8.54 -13.66
C ARG A 404 -23.61 9.86 -13.05
N MET A 405 -22.74 10.55 -12.32
CA MET A 405 -23.04 11.86 -11.73
C MET A 405 -23.37 12.91 -12.81
N ALA A 406 -22.63 12.95 -13.92
CA ALA A 406 -22.90 13.83 -15.04
C ALA A 406 -24.30 13.58 -15.63
N GLY A 407 -24.69 12.31 -15.84
CA GLY A 407 -26.02 11.95 -16.31
C GLY A 407 -27.13 12.41 -15.35
N LEU A 408 -26.96 12.18 -14.05
CA LEU A 408 -27.91 12.68 -13.04
C LEU A 408 -28.05 14.21 -13.00
N LEU A 409 -27.02 14.93 -13.43
CA LEU A 409 -27.00 16.40 -13.52
C LEU A 409 -27.40 16.92 -14.91
N GLY A 410 -27.81 16.06 -15.84
CA GLY A 410 -28.19 16.41 -17.21
C GLY A 410 -27.03 16.84 -18.10
N LYS A 411 -25.79 16.43 -17.78
CA LYS A 411 -24.56 16.76 -18.51
C LYS A 411 -24.15 15.62 -19.45
N GLU A 412 -25.01 15.31 -20.42
CA GLU A 412 -24.87 14.14 -21.31
C GLU A 412 -23.53 14.06 -22.06
N LYS A 413 -22.96 15.21 -22.47
CA LYS A 413 -21.66 15.25 -23.14
C LYS A 413 -20.53 14.78 -22.23
N ASP A 414 -20.50 15.29 -21.00
CA ASP A 414 -19.52 14.91 -19.99
C ASP A 414 -19.71 13.43 -19.61
N ALA A 415 -20.97 13.00 -19.44
CA ALA A 415 -21.30 11.61 -19.14
C ALA A 415 -20.72 10.65 -20.18
N LYS A 416 -20.92 10.95 -21.47
CA LYS A 416 -20.35 10.18 -22.58
C LYS A 416 -18.81 10.20 -22.57
N ALA A 417 -18.21 11.38 -22.37
CA ALA A 417 -16.75 11.54 -22.38
C ALA A 417 -16.07 10.75 -21.25
N PHE A 418 -16.59 10.82 -20.03
CA PHE A 418 -16.07 10.04 -18.91
C PHE A 418 -16.30 8.54 -19.11
N LYS A 419 -17.45 8.13 -19.65
CA LYS A 419 -17.73 6.73 -19.95
C LYS A 419 -16.74 6.15 -20.97
N GLU A 420 -16.42 6.92 -22.01
CA GLU A 420 -15.44 6.51 -23.02
C GLU A 420 -14.03 6.34 -22.41
N LYS A 421 -13.60 7.28 -21.56
CA LYS A 421 -12.33 7.15 -20.83
C LYS A 421 -12.30 5.89 -19.95
N ALA A 422 -13.37 5.63 -19.21
CA ALA A 422 -13.47 4.43 -18.38
C ALA A 422 -13.40 3.14 -19.21
N VAL A 423 -14.10 3.07 -20.35
CA VAL A 423 -14.03 1.89 -21.24
C VAL A 423 -12.61 1.66 -21.76
N ASN A 424 -11.94 2.73 -22.19
CA ASN A 424 -10.55 2.63 -22.67
C ASN A 424 -9.60 2.18 -21.55
N LEU A 425 -9.75 2.71 -20.34
CA LEU A 425 -8.92 2.33 -19.21
C LEU A 425 -9.16 0.87 -18.77
N LYS A 426 -10.41 0.40 -18.72
CA LYS A 426 -10.73 -1.02 -18.46
C LYS A 426 -10.07 -1.95 -19.48
N ASN A 427 -10.08 -1.57 -20.76
CA ASN A 427 -9.43 -2.34 -21.81
C ASN A 427 -7.91 -2.35 -21.62
N ALA A 428 -7.32 -1.19 -21.31
CA ALA A 428 -5.88 -1.09 -21.03
C ALA A 428 -5.46 -1.98 -19.84
N ILE A 429 -6.20 -1.95 -18.73
CA ILE A 429 -5.95 -2.82 -17.56
C ILE A 429 -5.95 -4.29 -17.98
N ASN A 430 -6.99 -4.72 -18.71
CA ASN A 430 -7.12 -6.10 -19.17
C ASN A 430 -6.04 -6.52 -20.18
N ASN A 431 -5.55 -5.60 -21.00
CA ASN A 431 -4.54 -5.90 -22.01
C ASN A 431 -3.12 -5.97 -21.44
N HIS A 432 -2.83 -5.15 -20.42
CA HIS A 432 -1.47 -4.94 -19.94
C HIS A 432 -1.17 -5.63 -18.61
N LEU A 433 -2.18 -5.84 -17.75
CA LEU A 433 -1.97 -6.37 -16.41
C LEU A 433 -2.48 -7.81 -16.24
N TRP A 434 -3.41 -8.29 -17.06
CA TRP A 434 -3.92 -9.66 -16.93
C TRP A 434 -2.85 -10.71 -17.24
N MET A 435 -2.66 -11.70 -16.36
CA MET A 435 -1.73 -12.81 -16.55
C MET A 435 -2.51 -14.11 -16.75
N GLU A 436 -2.63 -14.56 -18.00
CA GLU A 436 -3.45 -15.73 -18.36
C GLU A 436 -2.98 -17.02 -17.66
N ASP A 437 -1.66 -17.20 -17.52
CA ASP A 437 -1.06 -18.37 -16.88
C ASP A 437 -1.32 -18.41 -15.36
N LYS A 438 -1.33 -17.24 -14.71
CA LYS A 438 -1.59 -17.09 -13.27
C LYS A 438 -3.08 -17.03 -12.95
N GLY A 439 -3.91 -16.54 -13.87
CA GLY A 439 -5.36 -16.35 -13.72
C GLY A 439 -5.76 -15.21 -12.78
N TYR A 440 -4.85 -14.25 -12.58
CA TYR A 440 -5.05 -13.00 -11.86
C TYR A 440 -4.21 -11.87 -12.52
N TYR A 441 -4.34 -10.63 -12.09
CA TYR A 441 -3.61 -9.48 -12.62
C TYR A 441 -2.24 -9.29 -11.96
N ALA A 442 -1.27 -8.77 -12.72
CA ALA A 442 0.01 -8.33 -12.19
C ALA A 442 -0.17 -7.07 -11.32
N GLN A 443 0.59 -6.96 -10.22
CA GLN A 443 0.54 -5.79 -9.34
C GLN A 443 0.79 -4.47 -10.10
N TYR A 444 1.74 -4.45 -11.04
CA TYR A 444 2.06 -3.26 -11.84
C TYR A 444 3.02 -3.52 -13.01
N LEU A 445 3.11 -2.54 -13.92
CA LEU A 445 4.25 -2.34 -14.82
C LEU A 445 5.24 -1.32 -14.23
N TYR A 446 6.54 -1.60 -14.33
CA TYR A 446 7.61 -0.74 -13.79
C TYR A 446 8.88 -0.79 -14.66
N GLY A 447 9.73 0.21 -14.52
CA GLY A 447 10.94 0.36 -15.32
C GLY A 447 11.31 1.82 -15.47
N ARG A 448 12.27 2.10 -16.36
CA ARG A 448 12.67 3.45 -16.72
C ARG A 448 12.22 3.73 -18.15
N ASP A 449 13.02 3.55 -19.18
CA ASP A 449 12.55 3.84 -20.55
C ASP A 449 11.54 2.81 -21.06
N TYR A 450 11.68 1.57 -20.62
CA TYR A 450 10.82 0.47 -21.00
C TYR A 450 10.25 -0.21 -19.76
N MET A 451 8.93 -0.44 -19.78
CA MET A 451 8.21 -1.04 -18.66
C MET A 451 8.18 -2.56 -18.79
N VAL A 452 8.38 -3.24 -17.67
CA VAL A 452 8.22 -4.70 -17.52
C VAL A 452 7.13 -5.00 -16.50
N GLN A 453 6.47 -6.13 -16.68
CA GLN A 453 5.43 -6.60 -15.77
C GLN A 453 6.06 -7.19 -14.49
N SER A 454 5.60 -6.74 -13.32
CA SER A 454 5.86 -7.40 -12.04
C SER A 454 4.74 -8.42 -11.78
N PRO A 455 5.00 -9.74 -11.86
CA PRO A 455 3.94 -10.77 -11.81
C PRO A 455 3.44 -11.08 -10.39
N LYS A 456 3.83 -10.26 -9.41
CA LYS A 456 3.38 -10.39 -8.03
C LYS A 456 1.88 -10.07 -7.91
N PHE A 457 1.25 -10.69 -6.93
CA PHE A 457 -0.13 -10.45 -6.53
C PHE A 457 -0.23 -9.22 -5.62
N GLU A 458 -1.29 -8.42 -5.78
CA GLU A 458 -1.62 -7.26 -4.95
C GLU A 458 -3.11 -7.31 -4.59
N ALA A 459 -3.41 -7.52 -3.30
CA ALA A 459 -4.74 -8.00 -2.88
C ALA A 459 -5.87 -6.98 -3.06
N LEU A 460 -5.61 -5.70 -2.85
CA LEU A 460 -6.65 -4.67 -2.93
C LEU A 460 -7.05 -4.44 -4.39
N GLY A 461 -6.09 -4.25 -5.30
CA GLY A 461 -6.36 -4.06 -6.72
C GLY A 461 -7.08 -5.25 -7.35
N GLU A 462 -6.75 -6.47 -6.94
CA GLU A 462 -7.45 -7.69 -7.36
C GLU A 462 -8.90 -7.69 -6.88
N ALA A 463 -9.14 -7.39 -5.60
CA ALA A 463 -10.47 -7.29 -5.04
C ALA A 463 -11.30 -6.20 -5.75
N LEU A 464 -10.74 -5.00 -5.93
CA LEU A 464 -11.41 -3.89 -6.60
C LEU A 464 -11.70 -4.22 -8.07
N SER A 465 -10.84 -4.98 -8.74
CA SER A 465 -11.07 -5.40 -10.14
C SER A 465 -12.33 -6.24 -10.29
N ILE A 466 -12.66 -7.05 -9.27
CA ILE A 466 -13.90 -7.83 -9.20
C ILE A 466 -15.07 -6.93 -8.78
N ILE A 467 -14.89 -6.13 -7.73
CA ILE A 467 -15.97 -5.30 -7.16
C ILE A 467 -16.50 -4.29 -8.18
N PHE A 468 -15.63 -3.69 -8.99
CA PHE A 468 -16.00 -2.70 -10.01
C PHE A 468 -16.12 -3.28 -11.43
N ASP A 469 -16.16 -4.61 -11.58
CA ASP A 469 -16.37 -5.29 -12.85
C ASP A 469 -15.32 -4.93 -13.92
N VAL A 470 -14.06 -4.69 -13.52
CA VAL A 470 -12.93 -4.62 -14.44
C VAL A 470 -12.59 -6.02 -14.96
N ALA A 471 -12.60 -7.00 -14.05
CA ALA A 471 -12.62 -8.42 -14.36
C ALA A 471 -14.01 -8.83 -14.90
N SER A 472 -14.05 -9.75 -15.87
CA SER A 472 -15.29 -10.45 -16.22
C SER A 472 -15.68 -11.42 -15.10
N GLU A 473 -16.92 -11.92 -15.11
CA GLU A 473 -17.37 -12.95 -14.15
C GLU A 473 -16.47 -14.21 -14.18
N GLU A 474 -15.99 -14.60 -15.37
CA GLU A 474 -15.07 -15.72 -15.55
C GLU A 474 -13.71 -15.43 -14.90
N LYS A 475 -13.13 -14.25 -15.15
CA LYS A 475 -11.87 -13.83 -14.52
C LYS A 475 -12.02 -13.68 -13.01
N ALA A 476 -13.16 -13.17 -12.53
CA ALA A 476 -13.42 -13.04 -11.10
C ALA A 476 -13.35 -14.38 -10.36
N LYS A 477 -13.90 -15.45 -10.97
CA LYS A 477 -13.78 -16.81 -10.44
C LYS A 477 -12.34 -17.27 -10.39
N THR A 478 -11.59 -17.12 -11.49
CA THR A 478 -10.19 -17.55 -11.53
C THR A 478 -9.30 -16.77 -10.59
N ILE A 479 -9.53 -15.46 -10.42
CA ILE A 479 -8.79 -14.62 -9.47
C ILE A 479 -8.97 -15.21 -8.07
N VAL A 480 -10.21 -15.41 -7.62
CA VAL A 480 -10.46 -15.92 -6.26
C VAL A 480 -9.92 -17.34 -6.05
N GLU A 481 -10.04 -18.21 -7.07
CA GLU A 481 -9.57 -19.59 -6.99
C GLU A 481 -8.05 -19.71 -7.00
N LYS A 482 -7.34 -18.84 -7.74
CA LYS A 482 -5.90 -18.98 -7.99
C LYS A 482 -5.02 -18.00 -7.21
N SER A 483 -5.57 -16.91 -6.68
CA SER A 483 -4.78 -15.92 -5.94
C SER A 483 -4.12 -16.55 -4.71
N PRO A 484 -2.85 -16.24 -4.44
CA PRO A 484 -2.13 -16.81 -3.31
C PRO A 484 -2.64 -16.22 -1.98
N ILE A 485 -3.30 -17.04 -1.17
CA ILE A 485 -3.81 -16.64 0.15
C ILE A 485 -2.98 -17.32 1.24
N THR A 486 -2.41 -16.53 2.16
CA THR A 486 -1.60 -17.06 3.27
C THR A 486 -2.50 -17.59 4.39
N PRO A 487 -2.00 -18.41 5.35
CA PRO A 487 -2.84 -19.03 6.37
C PRO A 487 -3.69 -18.05 7.19
N TYR A 488 -3.17 -16.84 7.46
CA TYR A 488 -3.87 -15.83 8.24
C TYR A 488 -4.72 -14.87 7.40
N GLY A 489 -4.64 -14.91 6.06
CA GLY A 489 -5.43 -14.06 5.15
C GLY A 489 -4.71 -13.66 3.88
N ALA A 490 -5.30 -12.73 3.13
CA ALA A 490 -4.71 -12.11 1.96
C ALA A 490 -3.63 -11.11 2.39
N ALA A 491 -2.36 -11.45 2.13
CA ALA A 491 -1.27 -10.50 2.29
C ALA A 491 -1.40 -9.37 1.27
N CYS A 492 -1.02 -8.15 1.63
CA CYS A 492 -1.16 -6.99 0.74
C CYS A 492 -0.43 -7.17 -0.59
N VAL A 493 0.74 -7.83 -0.55
CA VAL A 493 1.49 -8.28 -1.73
C VAL A 493 1.99 -9.71 -1.54
N TYR A 494 2.19 -10.45 -2.64
CA TYR A 494 2.78 -11.79 -2.60
C TYR A 494 3.52 -12.15 -3.92
N PRO A 495 4.68 -12.85 -3.88
CA PRO A 495 5.48 -13.19 -2.71
C PRO A 495 6.05 -11.95 -1.99
N GLN A 496 6.54 -12.10 -0.77
CA GLN A 496 7.10 -11.01 0.01
C GLN A 496 8.50 -10.60 -0.49
N ILE A 497 8.90 -9.37 -0.18
CA ILE A 497 10.24 -8.81 -0.45
C ILE A 497 11.18 -9.20 0.70
N PRO A 498 12.34 -9.83 0.43
CA PRO A 498 13.26 -10.26 1.47
C PRO A 498 13.92 -9.06 2.18
N GLY A 499 14.25 -9.22 3.47
CA GLY A 499 14.99 -8.22 4.23
C GLY A 499 14.23 -6.90 4.48
N ILE A 500 12.91 -6.92 4.37
CA ILE A 500 12.00 -5.81 4.68
C ILE A 500 11.08 -6.26 5.80
N ARG A 501 11.00 -5.48 6.89
CA ARG A 501 10.12 -5.78 8.00
C ARG A 501 8.64 -5.68 7.63
N PRO A 502 7.77 -6.41 8.34
CA PRO A 502 6.33 -6.36 8.09
C PRO A 502 5.73 -4.97 8.23
N TYR A 503 4.98 -4.55 7.22
CA TYR A 503 4.01 -3.44 7.30
C TYR A 503 3.05 -3.54 6.11
N HIS A 504 3.47 -3.04 4.94
CA HIS A 504 2.82 -3.28 3.65
C HIS A 504 3.34 -4.59 3.03
N ASN A 505 4.66 -4.78 3.03
CA ASN A 505 5.27 -6.08 2.77
C ASN A 505 4.98 -7.00 3.94
N ASN A 506 4.69 -8.28 3.66
CA ASN A 506 4.50 -9.30 4.69
C ASN A 506 3.44 -8.96 5.75
N GLY A 507 2.52 -8.06 5.39
CA GLY A 507 1.43 -7.60 6.23
C GLY A 507 0.09 -8.03 5.67
N ILE A 508 -0.84 -8.29 6.58
CA ILE A 508 -2.26 -8.44 6.30
C ILE A 508 -2.97 -7.27 6.96
N TRP A 509 -3.71 -6.50 6.16
CA TRP A 509 -4.48 -5.35 6.61
C TRP A 509 -5.97 -5.73 6.62
N PRO A 510 -6.68 -5.66 7.76
CA PRO A 510 -8.08 -6.07 7.85
C PRO A 510 -9.00 -5.38 6.85
N PHE A 511 -8.73 -4.13 6.48
CA PHE A 511 -9.54 -3.45 5.46
C PHE A 511 -9.33 -4.04 4.05
N VAL A 512 -8.10 -4.42 3.69
CA VAL A 512 -7.80 -5.11 2.41
C VAL A 512 -8.48 -6.47 2.41
N GLN A 513 -8.38 -7.20 3.53
CA GLN A 513 -9.11 -8.45 3.72
C GLN A 513 -10.63 -8.26 3.57
N ALA A 514 -11.20 -7.15 4.06
CA ALA A 514 -12.61 -6.85 3.91
C ALA A 514 -13.01 -6.64 2.44
N TYR A 515 -12.21 -5.91 1.65
CA TYR A 515 -12.43 -5.80 0.20
C TYR A 515 -12.30 -7.16 -0.49
N TRP A 516 -11.28 -7.95 -0.14
CA TRP A 516 -11.14 -9.31 -0.64
C TRP A 516 -12.39 -10.15 -0.33
N ASN A 517 -12.92 -10.09 0.88
CA ASN A 517 -14.13 -10.81 1.26
C ASN A 517 -15.35 -10.36 0.43
N ILE A 518 -15.51 -9.05 0.19
CA ILE A 518 -16.58 -8.55 -0.69
C ILE A 518 -16.41 -9.09 -2.13
N ALA A 519 -15.17 -9.15 -2.63
CA ALA A 519 -14.88 -9.71 -3.95
C ALA A 519 -15.18 -11.21 -4.04
N THR A 520 -14.77 -12.00 -3.04
CA THR A 520 -15.06 -13.44 -2.97
C THR A 520 -16.57 -13.72 -2.87
N ALA A 521 -17.30 -12.91 -2.09
CA ALA A 521 -18.74 -12.97 -1.99
C ALA A 521 -19.42 -12.67 -3.35
N LYS A 522 -18.96 -11.63 -4.05
CA LYS A 522 -19.44 -11.28 -5.40
C LYS A 522 -19.14 -12.38 -6.43
N ALA A 523 -17.99 -13.04 -6.34
CA ALA A 523 -17.63 -14.17 -7.19
C ALA A 523 -18.39 -15.47 -6.83
N GLY A 524 -19.12 -15.49 -5.71
CA GLY A 524 -19.86 -16.65 -5.23
C GLY A 524 -18.99 -17.78 -4.69
N ASN A 525 -17.77 -17.49 -4.22
CA ASN A 525 -16.83 -18.48 -3.70
C ASN A 525 -16.93 -18.55 -2.17
N GLY A 526 -17.67 -19.54 -1.65
CA GLY A 526 -17.91 -19.71 -0.22
C GLY A 526 -16.66 -20.12 0.55
N THR A 527 -15.81 -20.98 0.00
CA THR A 527 -14.59 -21.45 0.69
C THR A 527 -13.60 -20.32 0.94
N ALA A 528 -13.37 -19.44 -0.04
CA ALA A 528 -12.54 -18.26 0.14
C ALA A 528 -13.17 -17.26 1.12
N LEU A 529 -14.50 -17.10 1.09
CA LEU A 529 -15.20 -16.21 1.99
C LEU A 529 -15.17 -16.67 3.45
N GLU A 530 -15.34 -17.97 3.73
CA GLU A 530 -15.24 -18.51 5.09
C GLU A 530 -13.86 -18.25 5.71
N HIS A 531 -12.79 -18.49 4.95
CA HIS A 531 -11.44 -18.16 5.40
C HIS A 531 -11.28 -16.66 5.63
N GLY A 532 -11.75 -15.84 4.69
CA GLY A 532 -11.66 -14.40 4.78
C GLY A 532 -12.42 -13.79 5.97
N LEU A 533 -13.59 -14.31 6.32
CA LEU A 533 -14.33 -13.91 7.53
C LEU A 533 -13.53 -14.26 8.78
N ALA A 534 -12.96 -15.47 8.84
CA ALA A 534 -12.13 -15.91 9.94
C ALA A 534 -10.86 -15.04 10.10
N SER A 535 -10.24 -14.62 8.99
CA SER A 535 -9.08 -13.72 8.95
C SER A 535 -9.34 -12.30 9.49
N ILE A 536 -10.61 -11.86 9.56
CA ILE A 536 -10.99 -10.59 10.20
C ILE A 536 -11.38 -10.81 11.66
N TYR A 537 -12.19 -11.83 11.94
CA TYR A 537 -12.70 -12.05 13.30
C TYR A 537 -11.63 -12.52 14.28
N ARG A 538 -10.69 -13.36 13.82
CA ARG A 538 -9.58 -13.86 14.63
C ARG A 538 -8.73 -12.74 15.25
N PRO A 539 -8.09 -11.84 14.48
CA PRO A 539 -7.24 -10.80 15.07
C PRO A 539 -8.04 -9.84 15.96
N ALA A 540 -9.24 -9.42 15.55
CA ALA A 540 -10.04 -8.49 16.36
C ALA A 540 -10.47 -9.10 17.72
N ALA A 541 -10.78 -10.41 17.76
CA ALA A 541 -11.12 -11.11 18.99
C ALA A 541 -9.90 -11.36 19.88
N LEU A 542 -8.78 -11.82 19.30
CA LEU A 542 -7.56 -12.08 20.06
C LEU A 542 -6.94 -10.79 20.60
N PHE A 543 -6.91 -9.72 19.81
CA PHE A 543 -6.28 -8.45 20.19
C PHE A 543 -7.22 -7.53 20.97
N LEU A 544 -8.53 -7.83 20.95
CA LEU A 544 -9.59 -7.02 21.57
C LEU A 544 -9.66 -5.57 21.05
N THR A 545 -9.22 -5.37 19.81
CA THR A 545 -9.31 -4.10 19.07
C THR A 545 -9.17 -4.37 17.56
N ASN A 546 -9.75 -3.51 16.72
CA ASN A 546 -9.47 -3.56 15.28
C ASN A 546 -8.15 -2.87 14.96
N LYS A 547 -7.05 -3.64 14.98
CA LYS A 547 -5.71 -3.16 14.63
C LYS A 547 -5.57 -2.81 13.14
N GLU A 548 -4.61 -1.95 12.82
CA GLU A 548 -4.30 -1.53 11.46
C GLU A 548 -3.79 -2.68 10.60
N ASN A 549 -2.85 -3.48 11.11
CA ASN A 549 -2.26 -4.60 10.37
C ASN A 549 -1.69 -5.68 11.31
N PHE A 550 -1.31 -6.82 10.75
CA PHE A 550 -0.57 -7.90 11.43
C PHE A 550 0.28 -8.68 10.43
N VAL A 551 1.22 -9.48 10.92
CA VAL A 551 2.22 -10.20 10.11
C VAL A 551 1.60 -11.41 9.41
N ALA A 552 1.90 -11.59 8.13
CA ALA A 552 1.33 -12.67 7.31
C ALA A 552 1.82 -14.08 7.69
N GLU A 553 2.96 -14.19 8.37
CA GLU A 553 3.60 -15.48 8.71
C GLU A 553 3.08 -16.14 9.97
N ASP A 554 2.81 -15.35 11.00
CA ASP A 554 2.47 -15.83 12.34
C ASP A 554 1.16 -15.22 12.88
N GLY A 555 0.61 -14.24 12.16
CA GLY A 555 -0.60 -13.55 12.55
C GLY A 555 -0.43 -12.64 13.76
N ASP A 556 0.79 -12.36 14.24
CA ASP A 556 1.03 -11.44 15.36
C ASP A 556 1.06 -9.98 14.88
N TYR A 557 0.75 -9.05 15.78
CA TYR A 557 0.76 -7.62 15.44
C TYR A 557 2.07 -6.91 15.84
N MET A 558 2.92 -7.51 16.68
CA MET A 558 3.94 -6.73 17.37
C MET A 558 5.23 -6.52 16.56
N ASP A 559 5.52 -7.37 15.57
CA ASP A 559 6.68 -7.21 14.66
C ASP A 559 6.43 -6.24 13.49
N THR A 560 5.22 -5.68 13.39
CA THR A 560 4.90 -4.69 12.35
C THR A 560 5.62 -3.37 12.63
N GLU A 561 6.18 -2.71 11.60
CA GLU A 561 6.95 -1.46 11.78
C GLU A 561 6.13 -0.36 12.46
N VAL A 562 4.87 -0.20 12.06
CA VAL A 562 3.89 0.70 12.70
C VAL A 562 2.51 0.05 12.69
N ASN A 563 1.70 0.42 13.69
CA ASN A 563 0.37 -0.10 13.89
C ASN A 563 -0.44 0.90 14.74
N SER A 564 -1.76 0.80 14.66
CA SER A 564 -2.67 1.54 15.54
C SER A 564 -3.81 0.63 15.99
N ASP A 565 -4.17 0.77 17.26
CA ASP A 565 -5.47 0.33 17.76
C ASP A 565 -6.58 1.24 17.21
N GLU A 566 -7.82 0.78 17.31
CA GLU A 566 -8.99 1.55 16.88
C GLU A 566 -8.79 2.07 15.45
N MET A 567 -8.27 1.25 14.53
CA MET A 567 -7.97 1.73 13.17
C MET A 567 -9.25 1.84 12.34
N LEU A 568 -9.55 3.04 11.83
CA LEU A 568 -10.82 3.41 11.20
C LEU A 568 -11.22 2.47 10.06
N TRP A 569 -10.28 2.04 9.22
CA TRP A 569 -10.59 1.20 8.07
C TRP A 569 -10.76 -0.25 8.50
N SER A 570 -10.01 -0.69 9.51
CA SER A 570 -10.12 -2.05 10.05
C SER A 570 -11.45 -2.24 10.76
N LEU A 571 -11.88 -1.30 11.61
CA LEU A 571 -13.20 -1.34 12.23
C LEU A 571 -14.31 -1.21 11.17
N SER A 572 -14.08 -0.44 10.09
CA SER A 572 -15.03 -0.33 8.98
C SER A 572 -15.11 -1.62 8.19
N GLY A 573 -13.97 -2.31 7.99
CA GLY A 573 -13.87 -3.60 7.34
C GLY A 573 -14.58 -4.71 8.11
N ASN A 574 -14.45 -4.72 9.44
CA ASN A 574 -15.20 -5.63 10.31
C ASN A 574 -16.72 -5.42 10.14
N MET A 575 -17.18 -4.16 10.25
CA MET A 575 -18.59 -3.84 10.05
C MET A 575 -19.10 -4.12 8.62
N ALA A 576 -18.23 -4.02 7.61
CA ALA A 576 -18.59 -4.33 6.23
C ALA A 576 -18.98 -5.79 6.03
N MET A 577 -18.51 -6.72 6.88
CA MET A 577 -18.95 -8.12 6.81
C MET A 577 -20.46 -8.24 7.07
N ILE A 578 -21.01 -7.36 7.89
CA ILE A 578 -22.46 -7.30 8.13
C ILE A 578 -23.14 -6.58 6.97
N TYR A 579 -22.74 -5.33 6.68
CA TYR A 579 -23.47 -4.50 5.71
C TYR A 579 -23.32 -4.96 4.26
N ARG A 580 -22.09 -5.25 3.83
CA ARG A 580 -21.75 -5.53 2.43
C ARG A 580 -21.74 -7.01 2.08
N VAL A 581 -21.52 -7.90 3.05
CA VAL A 581 -21.49 -9.35 2.82
C VAL A 581 -22.80 -10.01 3.26
N TYR A 582 -23.10 -10.05 4.58
CA TYR A 582 -24.29 -10.77 5.06
C TYR A 582 -25.59 -10.19 4.51
N PHE A 583 -25.80 -8.87 4.62
CA PHE A 583 -27.01 -8.23 4.10
C PHE A 583 -26.88 -7.80 2.62
N GLY A 584 -25.65 -7.75 2.08
CA GLY A 584 -25.42 -7.40 0.68
C GLY A 584 -25.97 -6.04 0.26
N ILE A 585 -25.92 -5.05 1.16
CA ILE A 585 -26.52 -3.73 0.96
C ILE A 585 -25.78 -2.98 -0.14
N ASN A 586 -26.49 -2.68 -1.23
CA ASN A 586 -26.06 -1.80 -2.29
C ASN A 586 -27.18 -0.84 -2.68
N ILE A 587 -26.88 0.44 -2.92
CA ILE A 587 -27.89 1.44 -3.27
C ILE A 587 -27.50 2.06 -4.61
N ASP A 588 -28.43 2.03 -5.57
CA ASP A 588 -28.20 2.62 -6.88
C ASP A 588 -28.46 4.12 -6.91
N GLU A 589 -28.16 4.75 -8.04
CA GLU A 589 -28.25 6.20 -8.21
C GLU A 589 -29.68 6.78 -8.14
N LYS A 590 -30.68 5.90 -8.18
CA LYS A 590 -32.11 6.23 -8.13
C LYS A 590 -32.72 5.98 -6.74
N GLY A 591 -31.94 5.47 -5.79
CA GLY A 591 -32.41 5.16 -4.44
C GLY A 591 -33.05 3.78 -4.31
N MET A 592 -32.80 2.87 -5.26
CA MET A 592 -33.18 1.48 -5.05
C MET A 592 -32.11 0.80 -4.18
N LEU A 593 -32.52 0.37 -2.99
CA LEU A 593 -31.73 -0.47 -2.11
C LEU A 593 -31.87 -1.92 -2.58
N HIS A 594 -30.77 -2.53 -2.99
CA HIS A 594 -30.67 -3.94 -3.37
C HIS A 594 -30.04 -4.74 -2.23
N PHE A 595 -30.56 -5.95 -2.00
CA PHE A 595 -30.00 -6.92 -1.07
C PHE A 595 -29.42 -8.10 -1.86
N ASN A 596 -28.09 -8.26 -1.79
CA ASN A 596 -27.36 -9.40 -2.38
C ASN A 596 -26.65 -10.19 -1.27
N PRO A 597 -27.40 -10.78 -0.32
CA PRO A 597 -26.84 -11.43 0.85
C PRO A 597 -25.96 -12.62 0.47
N VAL A 598 -24.80 -12.76 1.12
CA VAL A 598 -23.92 -13.92 1.01
C VAL A 598 -23.54 -14.39 2.40
N VAL A 599 -24.00 -15.58 2.77
CA VAL A 599 -23.81 -16.15 4.11
C VAL A 599 -23.29 -17.58 3.94
N PRO A 600 -22.03 -17.89 4.27
CA PRO A 600 -21.58 -19.28 4.24
C PRO A 600 -22.36 -20.14 5.24
N LYS A 601 -22.46 -21.45 4.98
CA LYS A 601 -23.31 -22.35 5.75
C LYS A 601 -22.98 -22.38 7.24
N ARG A 602 -21.69 -22.38 7.58
CA ARG A 602 -21.24 -22.33 8.99
C ARG A 602 -21.64 -21.05 9.71
N TYR A 603 -21.82 -19.97 8.95
CA TYR A 603 -22.27 -18.66 9.41
C TYR A 603 -23.78 -18.46 9.26
N GLY A 604 -24.57 -19.52 9.02
CA GLY A 604 -26.04 -19.44 8.87
C GLY A 604 -26.79 -18.97 10.12
N GLY A 605 -28.11 -19.19 10.15
CA GLY A 605 -28.97 -18.78 11.26
C GLY A 605 -29.57 -17.38 11.09
N LYS A 606 -30.17 -16.85 12.16
CA LYS A 606 -30.88 -15.56 12.15
C LYS A 606 -29.91 -14.40 12.42
N LYS A 607 -30.10 -13.29 11.69
CA LYS A 607 -29.39 -12.01 11.84
C LYS A 607 -30.40 -10.88 11.81
N GLU A 608 -30.33 -9.97 12.77
CA GLU A 608 -31.19 -8.79 12.86
C GLU A 608 -30.32 -7.53 12.84
N LEU A 609 -30.64 -6.62 11.93
CA LEU A 609 -30.02 -5.31 11.81
C LEU A 609 -31.13 -4.25 11.93
N LYS A 610 -31.17 -3.54 13.05
CA LYS A 610 -32.25 -2.60 13.37
C LYS A 610 -31.75 -1.17 13.36
N ASN A 611 -32.69 -0.23 13.17
CA ASN A 611 -32.43 1.21 13.13
C ASN A 611 -31.47 1.67 12.02
N VAL A 612 -31.49 1.03 10.85
CA VAL A 612 -30.68 1.45 9.70
C VAL A 612 -31.32 2.66 9.05
N LYS A 613 -30.61 3.79 9.07
CA LYS A 613 -31.10 5.04 8.48
C LYS A 613 -30.54 5.21 7.08
N LEU A 614 -31.42 5.24 6.08
CA LEU A 614 -31.08 5.47 4.68
C LEU A 614 -32.11 6.41 4.08
N TRP A 615 -31.64 7.55 3.57
CA TRP A 615 -32.52 8.65 3.15
C TRP A 615 -33.47 9.00 4.32
N GLU A 616 -34.76 9.16 4.04
CA GLU A 616 -35.80 9.42 5.05
C GLU A 616 -36.39 8.13 5.67
N ASN A 617 -35.71 6.99 5.52
CA ASN A 617 -36.18 5.69 6.02
C ASN A 617 -35.46 5.27 7.30
N ASN A 618 -36.19 4.54 8.13
CA ASN A 618 -35.67 3.77 9.25
C ASN A 618 -36.02 2.28 9.05
N LEU A 619 -35.02 1.46 8.77
CA LEU A 619 -35.20 0.07 8.38
C LEU A 619 -34.79 -0.89 9.51
N ASP A 620 -35.67 -1.84 9.79
CA ASP A 620 -35.39 -3.04 10.59
C ASP A 620 -35.33 -4.24 9.65
N ILE A 621 -34.16 -4.83 9.47
CA ILE A 621 -33.88 -5.88 8.48
C ILE A 621 -33.55 -7.19 9.22
N THR A 622 -34.29 -8.26 8.91
CA THR A 622 -34.03 -9.61 9.40
C THR A 622 -33.59 -10.49 8.23
N LEU A 623 -32.50 -11.22 8.41
CA LEU A 623 -31.98 -12.21 7.47
C LEU A 623 -31.97 -13.58 8.15
N SER A 624 -32.37 -14.64 7.44
CA SER A 624 -32.34 -16.02 7.96
C SER A 624 -31.92 -17.00 6.88
N GLY A 625 -31.20 -18.04 7.29
CA GLY A 625 -30.70 -19.10 6.41
C GLY A 625 -29.24 -18.89 6.00
N TYR A 626 -28.80 -19.60 4.97
CA TYR A 626 -27.46 -19.47 4.38
C TYR A 626 -27.49 -19.56 2.85
N GLY A 627 -26.35 -19.25 2.22
CA GLY A 627 -26.15 -19.21 0.79
C GLY A 627 -26.13 -17.78 0.22
N ASN A 628 -26.31 -17.70 -1.09
CA ASN A 628 -26.33 -16.43 -1.83
C ASN A 628 -27.61 -16.24 -2.68
N GLN A 629 -28.59 -17.12 -2.52
CA GLN A 629 -29.87 -17.02 -3.23
C GLN A 629 -30.98 -16.68 -2.24
N VAL A 630 -31.80 -15.67 -2.58
CA VAL A 630 -32.96 -15.29 -1.79
C VAL A 630 -34.16 -16.16 -2.18
N LYS A 631 -34.70 -16.91 -1.21
CA LYS A 631 -35.91 -17.73 -1.35
C LYS A 631 -37.18 -16.89 -1.28
N SER A 632 -37.24 -15.97 -0.33
CA SER A 632 -38.38 -15.07 -0.17
C SER A 632 -37.97 -13.79 0.55
N ILE A 633 -38.69 -12.71 0.25
CA ILE A 633 -38.58 -11.43 0.95
C ILE A 633 -39.97 -10.88 1.25
N THR A 634 -40.14 -10.33 2.45
CA THR A 634 -41.32 -9.55 2.84
C THR A 634 -40.93 -8.13 3.20
N ILE A 635 -41.78 -7.17 2.88
CA ILE A 635 -41.65 -5.76 3.25
C ILE A 635 -42.97 -5.36 3.91
N ASP A 636 -42.91 -4.98 5.19
CA ASP A 636 -44.07 -4.69 6.04
C ASP A 636 -45.11 -5.83 6.01
N GLY A 637 -44.62 -7.07 6.13
CA GLY A 637 -45.42 -8.30 6.12
C GLY A 637 -45.96 -8.71 4.75
N LYS A 638 -45.67 -7.97 3.67
CA LYS A 638 -46.12 -8.30 2.31
C LYS A 638 -45.00 -8.87 1.47
N SER A 639 -45.22 -10.03 0.86
CA SER A 639 -44.26 -10.64 -0.06
C SER A 639 -44.00 -9.75 -1.27
N VAL A 640 -42.73 -9.65 -1.68
CA VAL A 640 -42.31 -8.96 -2.90
C VAL A 640 -41.46 -9.87 -3.78
N ASN A 641 -41.43 -9.61 -5.09
CA ASN A 641 -40.82 -10.51 -6.08
C ASN A 641 -39.32 -10.30 -6.29
N LYS A 642 -38.75 -9.23 -5.73
CA LYS A 642 -37.33 -8.90 -5.88
C LYS A 642 -36.76 -8.48 -4.53
N PRO A 643 -35.51 -8.86 -4.19
CA PRO A 643 -34.85 -8.45 -2.96
C PRO A 643 -34.39 -7.00 -3.03
N GLN A 644 -35.33 -6.07 -3.17
CA GLN A 644 -35.06 -4.64 -3.30
C GLN A 644 -36.12 -3.79 -2.58
N PHE A 645 -35.74 -2.60 -2.13
CA PHE A 645 -36.59 -1.62 -1.49
C PHE A 645 -36.35 -0.22 -2.07
N ASP A 646 -37.44 0.50 -2.38
CA ASP A 646 -37.37 1.86 -2.90
C ASP A 646 -37.30 2.87 -1.75
N LEU A 647 -36.13 3.50 -1.57
CA LEU A 647 -35.88 4.45 -0.49
C LEU A 647 -36.69 5.75 -0.64
N SER A 648 -37.32 6.03 -1.77
CA SER A 648 -38.19 7.20 -1.92
C SER A 648 -39.49 7.10 -1.11
N LYS A 649 -39.82 5.91 -0.59
CA LYS A 649 -41.02 5.69 0.24
C LYS A 649 -40.97 6.46 1.56
N GLY A 650 -39.81 6.51 2.22
CA GLY A 650 -39.63 7.15 3.52
C GLY A 650 -40.38 6.48 4.67
N GLY A 651 -40.01 6.80 5.91
CA GLY A 651 -40.68 6.28 7.10
C GLY A 651 -40.07 5.00 7.66
N LYS A 652 -40.79 4.31 8.55
CA LYS A 652 -40.31 3.10 9.23
C LYS A 652 -40.77 1.85 8.49
N HIS A 653 -39.84 0.94 8.21
CA HIS A 653 -40.13 -0.31 7.50
C HIS A 653 -39.48 -1.52 8.16
N THR A 654 -40.14 -2.66 7.99
CA THR A 654 -39.61 -3.99 8.36
C THR A 654 -39.37 -4.81 7.11
N ILE A 655 -38.18 -5.41 7.00
CA ILE A 655 -37.77 -6.22 5.86
C ILE A 655 -37.31 -7.58 6.38
N GLU A 656 -37.88 -8.66 5.86
CA GLU A 656 -37.46 -10.02 6.22
C GLU A 656 -36.99 -10.74 4.97
N ILE A 657 -35.78 -11.28 5.01
CA ILE A 657 -35.10 -11.98 3.91
C ILE A 657 -34.83 -13.40 4.37
N VAL A 658 -35.28 -14.38 3.59
CA VAL A 658 -35.01 -15.80 3.81
C VAL A 658 -34.18 -16.32 2.65
N LEU A 659 -33.03 -16.90 2.95
CA LEU A 659 -32.15 -17.52 1.95
C LEU A 659 -32.64 -18.92 1.56
N ALA A 660 -32.16 -19.41 0.42
CA ALA A 660 -32.52 -20.70 -0.14
C ALA A 660 -31.78 -21.88 0.49
N ASP A 661 -30.87 -21.64 1.44
CA ASP A 661 -30.04 -22.65 2.09
C ASP A 661 -29.18 -23.42 1.07
N ASN A 662 -28.69 -22.71 0.06
CA ASN A 662 -27.76 -23.23 -0.92
C ASN A 662 -26.32 -23.13 -0.41
N ASP A 663 -25.60 -24.24 -0.33
CA ASP A 663 -24.23 -24.26 0.18
C ASP A 663 -23.26 -23.72 -0.88
N ILE A 664 -22.75 -22.50 -0.67
CA ILE A 664 -21.83 -21.82 -1.60
C ILE A 664 -20.38 -22.29 -1.44
N THR A 665 -20.09 -23.19 -0.49
CA THR A 665 -18.76 -23.78 -0.32
C THR A 665 -18.56 -25.01 -1.20
N GLU A 666 -19.65 -25.69 -1.57
CA GLU A 666 -19.62 -26.88 -2.42
C GLU A 666 -19.09 -26.54 -3.83
N GLY A 667 -18.01 -27.21 -4.23
CA GLY A 667 -17.39 -27.00 -5.55
C GLY A 667 -16.59 -25.70 -5.68
N SER A 668 -16.39 -24.95 -4.59
CA SER A 668 -15.50 -23.79 -4.55
C SER A 668 -14.15 -24.14 -3.90
N SER A 669 -13.11 -23.37 -4.20
CA SER A 669 -11.77 -23.56 -3.65
C SER A 669 -11.06 -22.23 -3.40
N SER A 670 -10.06 -22.25 -2.53
CA SER A 670 -9.14 -21.13 -2.29
C SER A 670 -7.71 -21.64 -2.35
N ASN A 671 -6.84 -20.96 -3.09
CA ASN A 671 -5.43 -21.31 -3.22
C ASN A 671 -4.65 -20.87 -1.97
N LYS A 672 -4.71 -21.70 -0.92
CA LYS A 672 -3.92 -21.51 0.30
C LYS A 672 -2.46 -21.87 0.03
N VAL A 673 -1.56 -20.94 0.29
CA VAL A 673 -0.11 -21.09 0.10
C VAL A 673 0.64 -20.75 1.40
N PRO A 674 1.81 -21.35 1.67
CA PRO A 674 2.68 -20.88 2.74
C PRO A 674 3.18 -19.46 2.45
N ASN A 675 3.57 -18.69 3.48
CA ASN A 675 4.25 -17.43 3.22
C ASN A 675 5.59 -17.69 2.51
N LYS A 676 5.89 -16.91 1.47
CA LYS A 676 7.12 -17.05 0.65
C LYS A 676 7.69 -15.67 0.36
N PHE A 677 9.02 -15.59 0.31
CA PHE A 677 9.77 -14.43 -0.17
C PHE A 677 10.35 -14.71 -1.55
N HIS A 678 10.35 -13.73 -2.45
CA HIS A 678 11.09 -13.84 -3.71
C HIS A 678 12.59 -13.61 -3.50
N LEU A 679 13.40 -13.91 -4.52
CA LEU A 679 14.85 -13.68 -4.48
C LEU A 679 15.21 -12.18 -4.41
N GLY A 680 16.39 -11.86 -3.88
CA GLY A 680 16.90 -10.50 -3.85
C GLY A 680 17.05 -9.89 -5.26
N THR A 681 16.81 -8.58 -5.38
CA THR A 681 16.98 -7.85 -6.64
C THR A 681 18.45 -7.86 -7.07
N PRO A 682 18.79 -8.29 -8.31
CA PRO A 682 20.17 -8.27 -8.78
C PRO A 682 20.73 -6.85 -8.84
N VAL A 683 22.00 -6.70 -8.47
CA VAL A 683 22.77 -5.46 -8.63
C VAL A 683 23.67 -5.62 -9.84
N ALA A 684 23.39 -4.85 -10.89
CA ALA A 684 24.07 -4.96 -12.18
C ALA A 684 24.85 -3.68 -12.52
N LYS A 685 25.89 -3.83 -13.33
CA LYS A 685 26.73 -2.72 -13.82
C LYS A 685 27.30 -3.04 -15.21
N LEU A 686 27.80 -2.00 -15.89
CA LEU A 686 28.61 -2.17 -17.10
C LEU A 686 30.09 -2.14 -16.76
N GLN A 687 30.83 -3.16 -17.18
CA GLN A 687 32.27 -3.27 -17.00
C GLN A 687 32.93 -3.69 -18.31
N GLY A 688 33.72 -2.81 -18.92
CA GLY A 688 34.45 -3.13 -20.15
C GLY A 688 33.58 -3.47 -21.37
N GLY A 689 32.33 -2.99 -21.41
CA GLY A 689 31.35 -3.32 -22.48
C GLY A 689 30.50 -4.55 -22.19
N GLU A 690 30.80 -5.30 -21.13
CA GLU A 690 30.00 -6.43 -20.64
C GLU A 690 29.02 -5.96 -19.54
N PHE A 691 27.79 -6.45 -19.60
CA PHE A 691 26.79 -6.26 -18.55
C PHE A 691 26.93 -7.39 -17.53
N VAL A 692 27.31 -7.05 -16.29
CA VAL A 692 27.66 -8.01 -15.23
C VAL A 692 26.86 -7.74 -13.97
N TRP A 693 26.55 -8.78 -13.20
CA TRP A 693 25.86 -8.68 -11.92
C TRP A 693 26.43 -9.63 -10.87
N GLU A 694 26.08 -9.40 -9.62
CA GLU A 694 26.45 -10.30 -8.51
C GLU A 694 25.53 -11.53 -8.46
N GLU A 695 26.07 -12.67 -8.00
CA GLU A 695 25.28 -13.87 -7.81
C GLU A 695 24.23 -13.67 -6.70
N VAL A 696 22.97 -13.91 -7.03
CA VAL A 696 21.85 -13.85 -6.09
C VAL A 696 21.67 -15.22 -5.44
N LYS A 697 21.76 -15.26 -4.10
CA LYS A 697 21.59 -16.49 -3.31
C LYS A 697 20.24 -17.15 -3.63
N GLY A 698 20.28 -18.42 -4.05
CA GLY A 698 19.09 -19.21 -4.39
C GLY A 698 18.61 -19.06 -5.84
N ALA A 699 19.28 -18.25 -6.66
CA ALA A 699 18.98 -18.17 -8.09
C ALA A 699 19.37 -19.47 -8.81
N ASN A 700 18.43 -20.03 -9.56
CA ASN A 700 18.67 -21.15 -10.47
C ASN A 700 19.14 -20.65 -11.85
N GLU A 701 18.53 -19.58 -12.34
CA GLU A 701 18.88 -18.91 -13.59
C GLU A 701 18.59 -17.40 -13.51
N TYR A 702 19.05 -16.66 -14.50
CA TYR A 702 18.79 -15.23 -14.68
C TYR A 702 18.14 -14.97 -16.03
N GLU A 703 17.25 -13.99 -16.08
CA GLU A 703 16.60 -13.56 -17.31
C GLU A 703 16.98 -12.11 -17.63
N VAL A 704 17.56 -11.92 -18.82
CA VAL A 704 18.08 -10.64 -19.29
C VAL A 704 17.03 -9.95 -20.17
N PHE A 705 16.79 -8.69 -19.86
CA PHE A 705 15.85 -7.80 -20.55
C PHE A 705 16.63 -6.76 -21.35
N VAL A 706 16.27 -6.61 -22.62
CA VAL A 706 16.79 -5.59 -23.53
C VAL A 706 15.60 -4.78 -24.05
N ASN A 707 15.59 -3.48 -23.77
CA ASN A 707 14.48 -2.57 -24.09
C ASN A 707 13.11 -3.09 -23.59
N GLY A 708 13.08 -3.58 -22.34
CA GLY A 708 11.89 -4.13 -21.69
C GLY A 708 11.44 -5.51 -22.18
N LYS A 709 12.18 -6.12 -23.12
CA LYS A 709 11.85 -7.46 -23.65
C LYS A 709 12.83 -8.51 -23.14
N SER A 710 12.30 -9.60 -22.60
CA SER A 710 13.10 -10.79 -22.28
C SER A 710 13.79 -11.28 -23.56
N THR A 711 15.12 -11.40 -23.49
CA THR A 711 15.97 -11.74 -24.64
C THR A 711 16.65 -13.09 -24.46
N THR A 712 17.10 -13.42 -23.25
CA THR A 712 17.74 -14.70 -22.97
C THR A 712 17.63 -15.08 -21.49
N LYS A 713 17.73 -16.38 -21.22
CA LYS A 713 17.92 -16.95 -19.90
C LYS A 713 19.33 -17.56 -19.80
N THR A 714 20.00 -17.39 -18.67
CA THR A 714 21.39 -17.79 -18.48
C THR A 714 21.69 -18.12 -17.02
N ASN A 715 22.60 -19.06 -16.79
CA ASN A 715 23.13 -19.37 -15.45
C ASN A 715 24.43 -18.61 -15.16
N LYS A 716 24.89 -17.80 -16.11
CA LYS A 716 26.03 -16.90 -15.93
C LYS A 716 25.57 -15.60 -15.30
N THR A 717 26.50 -14.88 -14.67
CA THR A 717 26.28 -13.56 -14.12
C THR A 717 26.76 -12.42 -15.04
N SER A 718 26.78 -12.71 -16.35
CA SER A 718 27.18 -11.73 -17.37
C SER A 718 26.45 -11.92 -18.70
N PHE A 719 26.39 -10.82 -19.47
CA PHE A 719 25.81 -10.75 -20.80
C PHE A 719 26.58 -9.75 -21.68
N ASN A 720 26.94 -10.18 -22.89
CA ASN A 720 27.65 -9.33 -23.85
C ASN A 720 26.68 -8.52 -24.71
N LEU A 721 26.88 -7.21 -24.74
CA LEU A 721 26.15 -6.30 -25.61
C LEU A 721 26.79 -6.29 -27.02
N SER A 722 25.98 -6.05 -28.06
CA SER A 722 26.53 -5.82 -29.40
C SER A 722 27.18 -4.44 -29.48
N GLU A 723 28.31 -4.34 -30.22
CA GLU A 723 29.05 -3.08 -30.38
C GLU A 723 28.22 -1.98 -31.10
N ASP A 724 27.24 -2.38 -31.92
CA ASP A 724 26.38 -1.49 -32.71
C ASP A 724 25.06 -1.10 -32.02
N ALA A 725 24.93 -1.36 -30.71
CA ALA A 725 23.69 -1.08 -29.98
C ALA A 725 23.35 0.43 -30.04
N LYS A 726 22.30 0.77 -30.80
CA LYS A 726 21.49 2.00 -30.57
C LYS A 726 20.93 1.96 -29.15
N LEU A 727 20.38 3.08 -28.65
CA LEU A 727 19.87 3.18 -27.27
C LEU A 727 19.30 1.86 -26.78
N THR A 728 20.01 1.26 -25.85
CA THR A 728 19.66 -0.03 -25.28
C THR A 728 19.57 0.15 -23.78
N GLU A 729 18.39 -0.09 -23.24
CA GLU A 729 18.20 -0.28 -21.82
C GLU A 729 18.35 -1.76 -21.51
N ILE A 730 19.30 -2.12 -20.66
CA ILE A 730 19.54 -3.51 -20.25
C ILE A 730 19.31 -3.65 -18.75
N ALA A 731 18.69 -4.76 -18.36
CA ALA A 731 18.46 -5.12 -16.97
C ALA A 731 18.34 -6.64 -16.83
N VAL A 732 18.36 -7.15 -15.59
CA VAL A 732 18.28 -8.60 -15.32
C VAL A 732 17.45 -8.87 -14.07
N ARG A 733 16.74 -10.01 -14.05
CA ARG A 733 16.12 -10.55 -12.84
C ARG A 733 16.60 -11.98 -12.58
N ALA A 734 16.56 -12.39 -11.31
CA ALA A 734 16.83 -13.76 -10.89
C ALA A 734 15.54 -14.60 -10.90
N ILE A 735 15.68 -15.90 -11.14
CA ILE A 735 14.60 -16.89 -11.12
C ILE A 735 15.01 -18.02 -10.17
N ASP A 736 14.13 -18.39 -9.24
CA ASP A 736 14.36 -19.51 -8.33
C ASP A 736 14.02 -20.86 -8.97
N THR A 737 14.15 -21.95 -8.21
CA THR A 737 13.85 -23.31 -8.68
C THR A 737 12.36 -23.58 -8.93
N ASP A 738 11.48 -22.78 -8.33
CA ASP A 738 10.02 -22.89 -8.48
C ASP A 738 9.51 -22.02 -9.65
N GLY A 739 10.40 -21.23 -10.25
CA GLY A 739 10.08 -20.30 -11.33
C GLY A 739 9.59 -18.92 -10.86
N ASP A 740 9.64 -18.63 -9.55
CA ASP A 740 9.35 -17.30 -9.03
C ASP A 740 10.51 -16.35 -9.33
N VAL A 741 10.16 -15.08 -9.58
CA VAL A 741 11.10 -14.08 -10.08
C VAL A 741 11.38 -13.00 -9.03
N SER A 742 12.63 -12.52 -8.99
CA SER A 742 12.96 -11.27 -8.29
C SER A 742 12.40 -10.06 -9.03
N TYR A 743 12.51 -8.88 -8.41
CA TYR A 743 12.48 -7.64 -9.19
C TYR A 743 13.67 -7.56 -10.16
N LEU A 744 13.50 -6.74 -11.20
CA LEU A 744 14.51 -6.37 -12.17
C LEU A 744 15.59 -5.51 -11.49
N SER A 745 16.84 -5.67 -11.90
CA SER A 745 17.94 -4.76 -11.56
C SER A 745 17.64 -3.34 -12.02
N GLU A 746 18.39 -2.36 -11.52
CA GLU A 746 18.31 -1.02 -12.09
C GLU A 746 18.60 -1.07 -13.60
N PRO A 747 17.73 -0.48 -14.45
CA PRO A 747 17.97 -0.46 -15.88
C PRO A 747 19.14 0.45 -16.25
N ILE A 748 20.12 -0.11 -16.97
CA ILE A 748 21.30 0.62 -17.42
C ILE A 748 21.11 1.05 -18.88
N GLN A 749 21.25 2.34 -19.12
CA GLN A 749 21.18 2.91 -20.47
C GLN A 749 22.53 2.88 -21.16
N VAL A 750 22.54 2.34 -22.38
CA VAL A 750 23.70 2.24 -23.26
C VAL A 750 23.41 3.04 -24.52
N GLY A 751 24.33 3.94 -24.88
CA GLY A 751 24.25 4.70 -26.12
C GLY A 751 24.78 6.12 -25.99
N LYS A 752 24.78 6.85 -27.10
CA LYS A 752 25.30 8.22 -27.17
C LYS A 752 24.28 9.23 -26.62
N ILE A 753 24.48 9.65 -25.38
CA ILE A 753 23.68 10.71 -24.74
C ILE A 753 24.23 12.08 -25.13
N MET A 754 23.39 12.92 -25.74
CA MET A 754 23.66 14.34 -25.93
C MET A 754 23.25 15.10 -24.67
N THR A 755 24.14 15.93 -24.14
CA THR A 755 23.89 16.76 -22.95
C THR A 755 24.14 18.24 -23.21
N LYS A 756 23.29 19.10 -22.66
CA LYS A 756 23.49 20.55 -22.64
C LYS A 756 23.04 21.13 -21.31
N ASN A 757 23.85 22.04 -20.76
CA ASN A 757 23.46 22.82 -19.58
C ASN A 757 22.40 23.87 -19.94
N ILE A 758 21.25 23.79 -19.29
CA ILE A 758 20.05 24.59 -19.56
C ILE A 758 20.31 26.07 -19.30
N SER A 759 21.02 26.43 -18.24
CA SER A 759 21.31 27.84 -17.93
C SER A 759 22.14 28.54 -19.01
N ARG A 760 22.81 27.80 -19.90
CA ARG A 760 23.58 28.34 -21.03
C ARG A 760 22.77 28.47 -22.33
N ILE A 761 21.69 27.70 -22.48
CA ILE A 761 20.93 27.61 -23.74
C ILE A 761 19.50 28.15 -23.63
N ALA A 762 18.99 28.33 -22.40
CA ALA A 762 17.64 28.80 -22.15
C ALA A 762 17.59 30.30 -21.89
N ARG A 763 16.48 30.92 -22.29
CA ARG A 763 16.13 32.28 -21.88
C ARG A 763 15.35 32.21 -20.56
N ALA A 764 15.90 32.82 -19.52
CA ALA A 764 15.27 32.95 -18.20
C ALA A 764 14.77 34.39 -18.00
N SER A 765 13.59 34.56 -17.39
CA SER A 765 13.11 35.89 -17.01
C SER A 765 13.84 36.41 -15.77
N LYS A 766 14.28 35.50 -14.89
CA LYS A 766 15.07 35.81 -13.69
C LYS A 766 16.02 34.67 -13.37
N ARG A 767 17.27 34.97 -13.03
CA ARG A 767 18.20 33.99 -12.45
C ARG A 767 18.23 34.20 -10.95
N VAL A 768 17.62 33.28 -10.21
CA VAL A 768 17.67 33.28 -8.75
C VAL A 768 18.85 32.41 -8.31
N LYS A 769 19.65 32.95 -7.41
CA LYS A 769 20.66 32.18 -6.70
C LYS A 769 19.95 31.56 -5.51
N ILE A 770 19.82 30.24 -5.52
CA ILE A 770 19.47 29.48 -4.32
C ILE A 770 20.79 29.07 -3.69
N ASP A 771 20.90 29.30 -2.39
CA ASP A 771 22.08 28.86 -1.65
C ASP A 771 22.22 27.35 -1.81
N ASP A 772 23.46 26.93 -1.94
CA ASP A 772 23.86 25.54 -2.07
C ASP A 772 23.48 24.75 -3.32
N ALA A 773 22.69 25.34 -4.21
CA ALA A 773 22.42 24.75 -5.51
C ALA A 773 23.68 24.63 -6.40
N PRO A 774 23.77 23.61 -7.29
CA PRO A 774 24.85 23.47 -8.26
C PRO A 774 25.02 24.73 -9.13
N SER A 775 26.26 25.01 -9.56
CA SER A 775 26.51 26.10 -10.51
C SER A 775 25.87 25.80 -11.86
N GLY A 776 25.21 26.78 -12.48
CA GLY A 776 24.61 26.60 -13.81
C GLY A 776 23.22 25.94 -13.80
N VAL A 777 22.51 26.04 -12.68
CA VAL A 777 21.08 25.72 -12.58
C VAL A 777 20.18 26.87 -13.04
N LEU A 778 18.92 26.55 -13.29
CA LEU A 778 17.85 27.50 -13.54
C LEU A 778 16.64 27.17 -12.66
N GLU A 779 16.14 28.16 -11.93
CA GLU A 779 14.93 28.03 -11.12
C GLU A 779 13.68 27.89 -12.00
N LEU A 780 12.80 26.97 -11.61
CA LEU A 780 11.41 26.90 -12.03
C LEU A 780 10.56 27.13 -10.78
N SER A 781 9.70 28.15 -10.76
CA SER A 781 8.75 28.33 -9.66
C SER A 781 7.42 28.88 -10.14
N LYS A 782 6.51 29.13 -9.20
CA LYS A 782 5.19 29.72 -9.48
C LYS A 782 5.28 31.21 -9.82
N SER A 783 6.34 31.90 -9.45
CA SER A 783 6.50 33.34 -9.66
C SER A 783 7.60 33.65 -10.67
N ASN A 784 8.65 32.85 -10.71
CA ASN A 784 9.77 33.01 -11.63
C ASN A 784 9.80 31.88 -12.66
N ASN A 785 10.18 32.22 -13.90
CA ASN A 785 10.41 31.24 -14.97
C ASN A 785 9.26 30.23 -15.18
N LYS A 786 7.99 30.68 -15.09
CA LYS A 786 6.80 29.88 -15.46
C LYS A 786 6.91 29.25 -16.85
N LYS A 787 7.66 29.89 -17.75
CA LYS A 787 8.02 29.37 -19.06
C LYS A 787 9.51 29.49 -19.27
N VAL A 788 10.16 28.38 -19.58
CA VAL A 788 11.57 28.31 -19.97
C VAL A 788 11.64 27.74 -21.37
N SER A 789 12.28 28.45 -22.30
CA SER A 789 12.43 27.99 -23.68
C SER A 789 13.91 27.91 -24.08
N PHE A 790 14.26 26.84 -24.80
CA PHE A 790 15.60 26.56 -25.29
C PHE A 790 15.55 25.80 -26.62
N LYS A 791 16.71 25.64 -27.26
CA LYS A 791 16.84 24.95 -28.55
C LYS A 791 17.84 23.81 -28.44
N MET A 792 17.53 22.68 -29.08
CA MET A 792 18.45 21.55 -29.23
C MET A 792 18.58 21.22 -30.71
N THR A 793 19.82 20.97 -31.15
CA THR A 793 20.11 20.54 -32.52
C THR A 793 20.41 19.06 -32.53
N VAL A 794 19.72 18.30 -33.36
CA VAL A 794 19.95 16.85 -33.51
C VAL A 794 20.42 16.51 -34.92
N PRO A 795 21.33 15.53 -35.09
CA PRO A 795 21.92 15.21 -36.39
C PRO A 795 20.94 14.53 -37.36
N GLU A 796 19.92 13.86 -36.82
CA GLU A 796 18.96 13.04 -37.55
C GLU A 796 17.56 13.19 -36.99
N SER A 797 16.55 13.11 -37.86
CA SER A 797 15.15 13.01 -37.43
C SER A 797 14.89 11.64 -36.78
N GLY A 798 13.95 11.58 -35.83
CA GLY A 798 13.54 10.33 -35.20
C GLY A 798 12.91 10.53 -33.83
N ASP A 799 12.67 9.43 -33.14
CA ASP A 799 12.24 9.41 -31.74
C ASP A 799 13.46 9.54 -30.82
N TYR A 800 13.34 10.40 -29.81
CA TYR A 800 14.39 10.64 -28.81
C TYR A 800 13.79 10.62 -27.42
N MET A 801 14.49 10.00 -26.45
CA MET A 801 14.17 10.19 -25.04
C MET A 801 14.75 11.50 -24.55
N VAL A 802 13.96 12.21 -23.75
CA VAL A 802 14.32 13.48 -23.13
C VAL A 802 14.09 13.41 -21.64
N TRP A 803 15.09 13.84 -20.87
CA TRP A 803 14.96 14.08 -19.43
C TRP A 803 15.87 15.22 -19.02
N LEU A 804 15.68 15.69 -17.79
CA LEU A 804 16.47 16.76 -17.20
C LEU A 804 17.12 16.27 -15.90
N SER A 805 18.29 16.79 -15.57
CA SER A 805 18.76 16.76 -14.18
C SER A 805 18.12 17.90 -13.41
N TYR A 806 17.70 17.60 -12.18
CA TYR A 806 16.98 18.55 -11.34
C TYR A 806 17.35 18.40 -9.86
N THR A 807 17.00 19.41 -9.07
CA THR A 807 16.97 19.33 -7.60
C THR A 807 15.69 19.97 -7.08
N ASN A 808 15.17 19.42 -5.98
CA ASN A 808 14.00 19.94 -5.29
C ASN A 808 14.17 19.77 -3.77
N GLY A 809 14.77 20.78 -3.14
CA GLY A 809 14.97 20.83 -1.68
C GLY A 809 13.76 21.31 -0.89
N SER A 810 12.56 21.35 -1.49
CA SER A 810 11.38 22.00 -0.88
C SER A 810 10.77 21.24 0.31
N GLY A 811 11.19 19.99 0.54
CA GLY A 811 10.71 19.15 1.63
C GLY A 811 11.37 17.77 1.63
N PRO A 812 10.96 16.88 2.55
CA PRO A 812 11.55 15.56 2.76
C PRO A 812 11.38 14.63 1.55
N TRP A 813 12.16 13.55 1.52
CA TRP A 813 12.15 12.59 0.41
C TRP A 813 10.89 11.73 0.34
N ASN A 814 10.36 11.35 1.51
CA ASN A 814 9.33 10.33 1.72
C ASN A 814 7.92 10.89 1.99
N THR A 815 7.76 12.20 2.18
CA THR A 815 6.48 12.79 2.60
C THR A 815 6.34 14.25 2.11
N ASP A 816 5.37 14.98 2.67
CA ASP A 816 4.94 16.33 2.29
C ASP A 816 4.23 16.35 0.91
N ASN A 817 3.96 17.53 0.35
CA ASN A 817 3.10 17.67 -0.85
C ASN A 817 3.61 18.69 -1.90
N LYS A 818 4.92 18.89 -1.99
CA LYS A 818 5.59 19.98 -2.76
C LYS A 818 6.33 19.48 -4.00
N CYS A 819 5.89 18.38 -4.60
CA CYS A 819 6.44 17.91 -5.87
C CYS A 819 6.29 18.99 -6.97
N ALA A 820 7.35 19.30 -7.71
CA ALA A 820 7.31 20.30 -8.77
C ALA A 820 6.97 19.65 -10.14
N ILE A 821 6.15 20.33 -10.95
CA ILE A 821 5.61 19.78 -12.21
C ILE A 821 5.68 20.83 -13.32
N ARG A 822 6.19 20.47 -14.50
CA ARG A 822 6.11 21.30 -15.70
C ARG A 822 5.71 20.48 -16.91
N THR A 823 4.90 21.04 -17.79
CA THR A 823 4.60 20.42 -19.08
C THR A 823 5.72 20.67 -20.09
N LEU A 824 6.19 19.61 -20.75
CA LEU A 824 7.16 19.66 -21.84
C LEU A 824 6.46 19.91 -23.18
N TYR A 825 6.90 20.95 -23.88
CA TYR A 825 6.54 21.19 -25.28
C TYR A 825 7.76 21.09 -26.18
N VAL A 826 7.61 20.43 -27.33
CA VAL A 826 8.62 20.39 -28.39
C VAL A 826 7.98 20.79 -29.70
N ASN A 827 8.54 21.80 -30.38
CA ASN A 827 8.02 22.39 -31.61
C ASN A 827 6.52 22.77 -31.49
N ASN A 828 6.12 23.31 -30.33
CA ASN A 828 4.75 23.66 -29.94
C ASN A 828 3.77 22.49 -29.71
N THR A 829 4.22 21.25 -29.80
CA THR A 829 3.44 20.07 -29.41
C THR A 829 3.65 19.76 -27.92
N ASN A 830 2.57 19.51 -27.17
CA ASN A 830 2.62 19.04 -25.79
C ASN A 830 3.00 17.55 -25.76
N TYR A 831 4.03 17.18 -24.98
CA TYR A 831 4.50 15.81 -24.82
C TYR A 831 4.26 15.23 -23.41
N GLY A 832 3.67 15.99 -22.50
CA GLY A 832 3.32 15.54 -21.15
C GLY A 832 4.13 16.22 -20.03
N ALA A 833 3.86 15.79 -18.80
CA ALA A 833 4.44 16.35 -17.59
C ALA A 833 5.84 15.80 -17.29
N LEU A 834 6.74 16.70 -16.90
CA LEU A 834 7.99 16.42 -16.22
C LEU A 834 7.79 16.62 -14.72
N VAL A 835 8.09 15.57 -13.97
CA VAL A 835 7.97 15.47 -12.51
C VAL A 835 9.34 15.64 -11.88
N MET A 836 9.39 16.51 -10.87
CA MET A 836 10.59 16.87 -10.11
C MET A 836 10.26 16.68 -8.63
N ALA A 837 10.20 15.42 -8.21
CA ALA A 837 9.88 14.99 -6.85
C ALA A 837 10.86 15.56 -5.82
N GLN A 838 10.41 15.76 -4.58
CA GLN A 838 11.26 16.23 -3.49
C GLN A 838 12.48 15.33 -3.28
N ARG A 839 13.63 15.93 -2.97
CA ARG A 839 14.92 15.24 -2.82
C ARG A 839 15.56 15.35 -1.43
N GLY A 840 14.85 15.94 -0.46
CA GLY A 840 15.33 16.14 0.91
C GLY A 840 15.20 17.60 1.34
N THR A 841 14.79 17.84 2.59
CA THR A 841 14.53 19.20 3.10
C THR A 841 15.79 20.05 3.06
N GLY A 842 15.79 21.11 2.25
CA GLY A 842 16.95 22.00 2.07
C GLY A 842 18.07 21.44 1.21
N GLU A 843 17.97 20.22 0.69
CA GLU A 843 19.05 19.53 -0.04
C GLU A 843 19.09 19.93 -1.52
N TRP A 844 19.35 21.22 -1.78
CA TRP A 844 19.42 21.78 -3.12
C TRP A 844 20.64 21.32 -3.94
N SER A 845 21.59 20.62 -3.32
CA SER A 845 22.73 19.99 -4.00
C SER A 845 22.44 18.56 -4.50
N SER A 846 21.38 17.92 -4.01
CA SER A 846 20.97 16.57 -4.42
C SER A 846 20.37 16.62 -5.82
N ILE A 847 21.07 16.01 -6.79
CA ILE A 847 20.68 16.02 -8.20
C ILE A 847 20.01 14.68 -8.55
N GLY A 848 18.76 14.75 -8.99
CA GLY A 848 18.00 13.65 -9.57
C GLY A 848 17.81 13.80 -11.06
N LYS A 849 17.10 12.85 -11.67
CA LYS A 849 16.64 12.92 -13.06
C LYS A 849 15.13 13.00 -13.07
N THR A 850 14.55 13.80 -13.96
CA THR A 850 13.09 13.74 -14.18
C THR A 850 12.68 12.41 -14.80
N ASN A 851 11.38 12.11 -14.86
CA ASN A 851 10.88 11.08 -15.76
C ASN A 851 11.34 11.34 -17.21
N HIS A 852 11.51 10.26 -17.97
CA HIS A 852 11.90 10.33 -19.37
C HIS A 852 10.65 10.40 -20.25
N ILE A 853 10.68 11.27 -21.26
CA ILE A 853 9.57 11.49 -22.19
C ILE A 853 10.02 11.20 -23.62
N SER A 854 9.18 10.46 -24.34
CA SER A 854 9.38 10.19 -25.77
C SER A 854 8.94 11.36 -26.64
N VAL A 855 9.86 11.90 -27.44
CA VAL A 855 9.58 13.02 -28.34
C VAL A 855 10.03 12.77 -29.77
N LYS A 856 9.30 13.33 -30.74
CA LYS A 856 9.69 13.33 -32.15
C LYS A 856 10.48 14.59 -32.50
N LEU A 857 11.74 14.41 -32.90
CA LEU A 857 12.64 15.50 -33.30
C LEU A 857 12.90 15.48 -34.80
N LYS A 858 13.04 16.67 -35.39
CA LYS A 858 13.47 16.85 -36.77
C LYS A 858 14.98 17.04 -36.82
N LYS A 859 15.64 16.55 -37.86
CA LYS A 859 17.04 16.88 -38.15
C LYS A 859 17.23 18.41 -38.12
N GLY A 860 18.29 18.86 -37.45
CA GLY A 860 18.55 20.28 -37.23
C GLY A 860 17.92 20.77 -35.92
N VAL A 861 17.50 22.04 -35.90
CA VAL A 861 17.09 22.76 -34.69
C VAL A 861 15.65 22.42 -34.30
N ASN A 862 15.44 22.07 -33.03
CA ASN A 862 14.13 21.86 -32.42
C ASN A 862 13.94 22.82 -31.25
N ASN A 863 12.72 23.34 -31.08
CA ASN A 863 12.38 24.29 -30.03
C ASN A 863 11.73 23.56 -28.85
N PHE A 864 12.30 23.70 -27.66
CA PHE A 864 11.80 23.13 -26.42
C PHE A 864 11.22 24.24 -25.53
N SER A 865 10.16 23.91 -24.79
CA SER A 865 9.59 24.80 -23.77
C SER A 865 9.07 24.00 -22.59
N LEU A 866 9.53 24.32 -21.39
CA LEU A 866 8.94 23.88 -20.12
C LEU A 866 7.94 24.93 -19.68
N ARG A 867 6.72 24.53 -19.34
CA ARG A 867 5.64 25.46 -18.97
C ARG A 867 4.97 25.04 -17.67
N PHE A 868 4.66 26.01 -16.83
CA PHE A 868 3.78 25.86 -15.68
C PHE A 868 2.36 26.19 -16.13
N GLU A 869 1.60 25.14 -16.46
CA GLU A 869 0.20 25.22 -16.85
C GLU A 869 -0.69 25.08 -15.60
N ASP A 870 -1.98 25.44 -15.70
CA ASP A 870 -2.88 25.43 -14.53
C ASP A 870 -3.04 24.05 -13.89
N TYR A 871 -3.02 22.99 -14.70
CA TYR A 871 -3.06 21.58 -14.29
C TYR A 871 -1.71 21.06 -13.76
N ASN A 872 -0.65 21.88 -13.74
CA ASN A 872 0.62 21.52 -13.08
C ASN A 872 0.64 21.93 -11.60
N GLU A 873 -0.43 22.55 -11.09
CA GLU A 873 -0.47 22.89 -9.67
C GLU A 873 -0.57 21.64 -8.80
N ASN A 874 0.44 21.43 -7.96
CA ASN A 874 0.44 20.40 -6.93
C ASN A 874 -0.52 20.73 -5.78
N MET A 875 -0.64 19.80 -4.82
CA MET A 875 -1.61 19.92 -3.73
C MET A 875 -1.18 20.89 -2.62
N ASN A 876 0.12 21.22 -2.53
CA ASN A 876 0.59 22.30 -1.67
C ASN A 876 -0.02 23.65 -2.07
N VAL A 877 -0.09 23.92 -3.38
CA VAL A 877 -0.49 25.18 -4.04
C VAL A 877 0.38 26.39 -3.74
N ASP A 878 1.23 26.38 -2.73
CA ASP A 878 2.08 27.53 -2.41
C ASP A 878 3.49 27.33 -2.98
N VAL A 879 4.00 26.09 -2.93
CA VAL A 879 5.34 25.71 -3.37
C VAL A 879 5.27 24.72 -4.53
N ASN A 880 5.87 25.09 -5.66
CA ASN A 880 6.05 24.25 -6.85
C ASN A 880 7.39 24.59 -7.52
N THR A 881 8.44 24.53 -6.70
CA THR A 881 9.79 24.98 -7.03
C THR A 881 10.72 23.82 -7.26
N ALA A 882 11.49 23.90 -8.35
CA ALA A 882 12.63 23.01 -8.61
C ALA A 882 13.71 23.78 -9.35
N LEU A 883 14.94 23.29 -9.30
CA LEU A 883 16.03 23.80 -10.13
C LEU A 883 16.39 22.74 -11.17
N ILE A 884 16.60 23.16 -12.41
CA ILE A 884 17.03 22.29 -13.51
C ILE A 884 18.44 22.67 -13.96
N GLU A 885 19.24 21.67 -14.31
CA GLU A 885 20.65 21.90 -14.66
C GLU A 885 20.94 21.50 -16.11
N ASN A 886 20.83 20.21 -16.44
CA ASN A 886 21.14 19.69 -17.77
C ASN A 886 19.89 19.10 -18.43
N VAL A 887 19.80 19.25 -19.75
CA VAL A 887 18.87 18.48 -20.59
C VAL A 887 19.66 17.40 -21.31
N TYR A 888 19.10 16.20 -21.35
CA TYR A 888 19.67 15.03 -21.98
C TYR A 888 18.78 14.57 -23.12
N LEU A 889 19.40 14.15 -24.23
CA LEU A 889 18.73 13.56 -25.38
C LEU A 889 19.47 12.31 -25.80
N ILE A 890 18.75 11.23 -26.03
CA ILE A 890 19.30 10.02 -26.65
C ILE A 890 18.31 9.51 -27.69
N LYS A 891 18.83 9.10 -28.86
CA LYS A 891 18.01 8.63 -29.97
C LYS A 891 17.56 7.20 -29.69
N LYS A 892 16.25 6.92 -29.81
CA LYS A 892 15.69 5.57 -29.72
C LYS A 892 16.14 4.68 -30.89
#